data_AF-A0A9J6AL31-F1
#
_entry.id   AF-A0A9J6AL31-F1
#
_cell.length_a   1.000
_cell.length_b   1.000
_cell.length_c   1.000
_cell.angle_alpha   90.00
_cell.angle_beta   90.00
_cell.angle_gamma   90.00
#
_symmetry.space_group_name_H-M   'P 1'
#
loop_
_entity.id
_entity.type
_entity.pdbx_description
1 polymer ?
#
loop_
_entity_poly.entity_id
_entity_poly.type
_entity_poly.pdbx_seq_one_letter_code
_entity_poly.pdbx_strand_id
1 'polypeptide(L)'
;MGKGRGCMPSKNKFPINESAERPVSQTDIAGSEAERSKKLRIFIVFYSMYGHIERLARRMKKGVDGIEGVEGVLYMVPETLAPDVLEQMKVPPKIDEIPVISVDELMEADGFLFGFPTRYGCMAAQMKAFFDSTGKLWREQKLAGLPAGFFVSTGTQGGGQETTAWTAVTQLAHHGMLYVPIGYTFGAGMFRMDSIRGGSPYGAGTFSGDGSREPSEPELALAEHQGKYMAMTVKRLAQHYSLPPDNASSRRWSFVKGENGKGVDALQKYNTLWLASIFNMSRAPVILSFLLLAVLGNAFSPENPTDRKILVLLDDLSIKSSHSLYFQSLQTRGFDLDFKLADDPKIALQRYGQYLYDALILFSPTIDSLGGSLNAAAILDFVDSGHDLILAADASASDLIREIATECGVDFDEDQSAMVIDHTSFAVSDTEGDHTLIAGDDFIQSDVILGKEKIKAPVLFKGIGHSVNPANSLVLKVLSASPSAYSANPKSKLSTPPTLTGSAISLVSVVQARNNARVLISGSLSMFSNRFFRSGVQKAGSTINHEKSGNEQFVTEISKWVFHERGHLKAVNVRHHKVGEADEPSIYRINDDLEYSLEIYEWSGTSWEPYVADDVQVQFYMMSPYVLKTMSTDQKGVYYTSFKVPDVYGVFQFKVEYEKLGVTSLSLAKQIPVRPFRHNEYERFITAAFPYYGASFSMIYETFVSSV
;
A
#
# COMPACT_ATOMS: atom_id res chain seq x y z
N MET A 1 36.75 52.42 -3.81
CA MET A 1 36.99 52.86 -5.20
C MET A 1 37.22 51.67 -6.13
N GLY A 2 36.19 51.29 -6.91
CA GLY A 2 36.26 50.92 -8.34
C GLY A 2 36.69 49.49 -8.72
N LYS A 3 36.19 48.81 -9.76
CA LYS A 3 34.99 48.84 -10.64
C LYS A 3 35.17 47.68 -11.67
N GLY A 4 34.09 47.01 -12.07
CA GLY A 4 33.99 46.20 -13.31
C GLY A 4 33.79 44.69 -13.07
N ARG A 5 32.92 43.95 -13.79
CA ARG A 5 32.14 44.21 -15.01
C ARG A 5 30.87 43.33 -15.02
N GLY A 6 29.79 43.84 -15.60
CA GLY A 6 28.65 43.06 -16.09
C GLY A 6 28.59 43.08 -17.62
N CYS A 7 27.91 42.11 -18.23
CA CYS A 7 27.59 42.07 -19.66
C CYS A 7 26.07 41.89 -19.86
N MET A 8 25.50 42.70 -20.75
CA MET A 8 24.15 42.62 -21.34
C MET A 8 24.19 41.87 -22.68
N PRO A 9 23.05 41.41 -23.21
CA PRO A 9 22.83 41.29 -24.65
C PRO A 9 21.68 42.15 -25.19
N SER A 10 21.79 42.48 -26.48
CA SER A 10 21.00 43.45 -27.26
C SER A 10 19.90 42.83 -28.14
N LYS A 11 19.05 43.70 -28.70
CA LYS A 11 17.90 43.45 -29.60
C LYS A 11 18.30 43.17 -31.05
N ASN A 12 17.45 42.42 -31.80
CA ASN A 12 17.06 42.75 -33.18
C ASN A 12 15.78 42.01 -33.66
N LYS A 13 15.00 42.70 -34.50
CA LYS A 13 13.66 42.39 -35.10
C LYS A 13 13.75 41.64 -36.44
N PHE A 14 12.62 41.09 -36.93
CA PHE A 14 11.88 41.36 -38.21
C PHE A 14 10.94 40.18 -38.57
N PRO A 15 9.91 40.29 -39.46
CA PRO A 15 9.15 41.45 -39.96
C PRO A 15 7.60 41.28 -39.92
N ILE A 16 6.88 42.37 -40.24
CA ILE A 16 5.42 42.49 -40.43
C ILE A 16 5.09 42.24 -41.91
N ASN A 17 3.95 41.59 -42.22
CA ASN A 17 3.35 41.61 -43.55
C ASN A 17 1.84 41.87 -43.43
N GLU A 18 1.37 42.99 -43.98
CA GLU A 18 -0.04 43.33 -44.18
C GLU A 18 -0.57 42.58 -45.42
N SER A 19 -1.78 42.01 -45.33
CA SER A 19 -2.63 41.83 -46.52
C SER A 19 -4.13 41.72 -46.16
N ALA A 20 -4.88 42.69 -46.68
CA ALA A 20 -6.27 42.66 -47.16
C ALA A 20 -7.42 42.28 -46.20
N GLU A 21 -8.09 43.30 -45.68
CA GLU A 21 -9.49 43.22 -45.21
C GLU A 21 -10.45 42.91 -46.38
N ARG A 22 -11.33 41.92 -46.19
CA ARG A 22 -12.62 41.83 -46.89
C ARG A 22 -13.73 42.21 -45.90
N PRO A 23 -14.77 42.95 -46.30
CA PRO A 23 -15.80 43.40 -45.38
C PRO A 23 -16.71 42.24 -45.00
N VAL A 24 -16.81 41.96 -43.70
CA VAL A 24 -17.80 41.03 -43.14
C VAL A 24 -19.14 41.75 -43.07
N SER A 25 -20.19 41.11 -43.62
CA SER A 25 -21.56 41.61 -43.65
C SER A 25 -22.14 41.80 -42.23
N GLN A 26 -22.89 42.90 -42.05
CA GLN A 26 -23.57 43.27 -40.79
C GLN A 26 -24.56 42.23 -40.23
N THR A 27 -24.84 41.15 -40.95
CA THR A 27 -25.69 40.04 -40.49
C THR A 27 -24.97 39.02 -39.59
N ASP A 28 -23.63 39.00 -39.54
CA ASP A 28 -22.87 38.06 -38.71
C ASP A 28 -22.59 38.56 -37.28
N ILE A 29 -22.84 39.86 -37.03
CA ILE A 29 -22.54 40.48 -35.73
C ILE A 29 -23.67 40.22 -34.72
N ALA A 30 -24.92 40.17 -35.16
CA ALA A 30 -26.08 40.01 -34.28
C ALA A 30 -26.23 38.58 -33.67
N GLY A 31 -25.69 37.55 -34.33
CA GLY A 31 -25.71 36.17 -33.81
C GLY A 31 -24.60 35.87 -32.79
N SER A 32 -23.52 36.66 -32.78
CA SER A 32 -22.31 36.36 -31.99
C SER A 32 -22.26 37.03 -30.60
N GLU A 33 -23.16 37.99 -30.32
CA GLU A 33 -23.26 38.63 -29.00
C GLU A 33 -24.10 37.82 -28.01
N ALA A 34 -25.09 37.04 -28.48
CA ALA A 34 -25.96 36.26 -27.61
C ALA A 34 -25.29 35.00 -27.01
N GLU A 35 -24.29 34.41 -27.68
CA GLU A 35 -23.57 33.23 -27.17
C GLU A 35 -22.39 33.57 -26.24
N ARG A 36 -21.91 34.82 -26.21
CA ARG A 36 -20.70 35.23 -25.48
C ARG A 36 -20.94 35.65 -24.01
N SER A 37 -22.16 35.47 -23.48
CA SER A 37 -22.57 36.00 -22.16
C SER A 37 -23.12 34.93 -21.18
N LYS A 38 -22.65 33.67 -21.21
CA LYS A 38 -23.00 32.72 -20.14
C LYS A 38 -21.88 32.69 -19.08
N LYS A 39 -22.12 33.35 -17.94
CA LYS A 39 -21.23 33.27 -16.77
C LYS A 39 -21.18 31.82 -16.26
N LEU A 40 -20.00 31.37 -15.83
CA LEU A 40 -19.84 30.10 -15.14
C LEU A 40 -20.50 30.17 -13.78
N ARG A 41 -21.33 29.20 -13.42
CA ARG A 41 -22.10 29.23 -12.17
C ARG A 41 -21.49 28.30 -11.14
N ILE A 42 -21.13 28.84 -9.98
CA ILE A 42 -20.68 28.05 -8.82
C ILE A 42 -21.79 28.04 -7.79
N PHE A 43 -22.29 26.86 -7.47
CA PHE A 43 -23.36 26.71 -6.49
C PHE A 43 -22.75 26.56 -5.09
N ILE A 44 -23.11 27.49 -4.22
CA ILE A 44 -22.76 27.48 -2.80
C ILE A 44 -23.96 26.90 -2.07
N VAL A 45 -23.95 25.58 -1.92
CA VAL A 45 -25.06 24.80 -1.35
C VAL A 45 -24.76 24.54 0.11
N PHE A 46 -25.62 24.98 1.02
CA PHE A 46 -25.32 24.86 2.45
C PHE A 46 -26.52 24.55 3.33
N TYR A 47 -26.23 24.03 4.51
CA TYR A 47 -27.15 23.94 5.63
C TYR A 47 -26.67 24.85 6.76
N SER A 48 -27.56 25.68 7.33
CA SER A 48 -27.24 26.57 8.44
C SER A 48 -28.41 26.62 9.40
N MET A 49 -28.18 26.12 10.63
CA MET A 49 -29.19 26.17 11.69
C MET A 49 -29.13 27.51 12.43
N TYR A 50 -27.95 27.88 12.94
CA TYR A 50 -27.75 29.10 13.74
C TYR A 50 -27.07 30.24 12.96
N GLY A 51 -27.15 30.28 11.63
CA GLY A 51 -26.64 31.40 10.81
C GLY A 51 -25.12 31.42 10.53
N HIS A 52 -24.28 30.71 11.29
CA HIS A 52 -22.82 30.73 11.13
C HIS A 52 -22.34 30.31 9.73
N ILE A 53 -22.86 29.20 9.20
CA ILE A 53 -22.51 28.71 7.85
C ILE A 53 -23.00 29.67 6.78
N GLU A 54 -24.18 30.25 6.96
CA GLU A 54 -24.74 31.22 6.01
C GLU A 54 -23.84 32.46 5.88
N ARG A 55 -23.30 32.96 7.00
CA ARG A 55 -22.34 34.08 6.99
C ARG A 55 -21.07 33.75 6.22
N LEU A 56 -20.52 32.54 6.41
CA LEU A 56 -19.40 32.05 5.60
C LEU A 56 -19.80 31.95 4.12
N ALA A 57 -20.97 31.38 3.80
CA ALA A 57 -21.45 31.19 2.44
C ALA A 57 -21.60 32.51 1.68
N ARG A 58 -22.18 33.54 2.31
CA ARG A 58 -22.28 34.90 1.74
C ARG A 58 -20.90 35.49 1.46
N ARG A 59 -19.95 35.26 2.36
CA ARG A 59 -18.58 35.73 2.20
C ARG A 59 -17.84 34.96 1.09
N MET A 60 -18.08 33.66 0.94
CA MET A 60 -17.61 32.88 -0.20
C MET A 60 -18.18 33.39 -1.51
N LYS A 61 -19.48 33.71 -1.55
CA LYS A 61 -20.14 34.27 -2.74
C LYS A 61 -19.42 35.53 -3.21
N LYS A 62 -19.10 36.45 -2.30
CA LYS A 62 -18.30 37.64 -2.60
C LYS A 62 -16.94 37.30 -3.22
N GLY A 63 -16.27 36.26 -2.72
CA GLY A 63 -15.02 35.76 -3.29
C GLY A 63 -15.16 35.18 -4.70
N VAL A 64 -16.23 34.43 -4.94
CA VAL A 64 -16.57 33.88 -6.26
C VAL A 64 -16.89 35.00 -7.25
N ASP A 65 -17.78 35.92 -6.87
CA ASP A 65 -18.23 37.05 -7.70
C ASP A 65 -17.10 38.04 -8.00
N GLY A 66 -16.03 38.03 -7.20
CA GLY A 66 -14.82 38.80 -7.44
C GLY A 66 -13.99 38.33 -8.65
N ILE A 67 -14.33 37.19 -9.26
CA ILE A 67 -13.69 36.68 -10.47
C ILE A 67 -14.59 36.94 -11.69
N GLU A 68 -14.08 37.73 -12.63
CA GLU A 68 -14.79 38.05 -13.86
C GLU A 68 -15.20 36.80 -14.64
N GLY A 69 -16.47 36.75 -15.07
CA GLY A 69 -17.05 35.65 -15.84
C GLY A 69 -17.54 34.46 -15.01
N VAL A 70 -17.49 34.55 -13.68
CA VAL A 70 -18.01 33.54 -12.75
C VAL A 70 -19.04 34.19 -11.82
N GLU A 71 -20.09 33.44 -11.47
CA GLU A 71 -21.15 33.88 -10.58
C GLU A 71 -21.38 32.84 -9.47
N GLY A 72 -21.39 33.28 -8.22
CA GLY A 72 -21.74 32.45 -7.08
C GLY A 72 -23.25 32.49 -6.83
N VAL A 73 -23.92 31.35 -6.73
CA VAL A 73 -25.35 31.26 -6.41
C VAL A 73 -25.52 30.55 -5.07
N LEU A 74 -26.25 31.19 -4.14
CA LEU A 74 -26.49 30.63 -2.80
C LEU A 74 -27.73 29.75 -2.82
N TYR A 75 -27.61 28.56 -2.25
CA TYR A 75 -28.71 27.62 -2.10
C TYR A 75 -28.72 27.00 -0.70
N MET A 76 -29.91 26.83 -0.14
CA MET A 76 -30.11 26.05 1.07
C MET A 76 -30.53 24.62 0.74
N VAL A 77 -30.06 23.65 1.50
CA VAL A 77 -30.65 22.29 1.45
C VAL A 77 -32.00 22.26 2.20
N PRO A 78 -32.91 21.34 1.84
CA PRO A 78 -34.19 21.19 2.54
C PRO A 78 -34.03 20.92 4.04
N GLU A 79 -34.90 21.51 4.85
CA GLU A 79 -34.98 21.22 6.28
C GLU A 79 -35.67 19.88 6.52
N THR A 80 -35.17 19.13 7.51
CA THR A 80 -35.70 17.80 7.88
C THR A 80 -36.42 17.79 9.23
N LEU A 81 -36.17 18.79 10.08
CA LEU A 81 -36.82 18.91 11.38
C LEU A 81 -38.19 19.60 11.24
N ALA A 82 -39.15 19.14 12.04
CA ALA A 82 -40.48 19.74 12.08
C ALA A 82 -40.43 21.16 12.69
N PRO A 83 -41.34 22.08 12.28
CA PRO A 83 -41.30 23.48 12.72
C PRO A 83 -41.35 23.68 14.25
N ASP A 84 -42.11 22.85 14.96
CA ASP A 84 -42.23 22.86 16.42
C ASP A 84 -40.91 22.50 17.11
N VAL A 85 -40.13 21.56 16.55
CA VAL A 85 -38.80 21.21 17.04
C VAL A 85 -37.83 22.38 16.86
N LEU A 86 -37.90 23.08 15.72
CA LEU A 86 -37.05 24.25 15.46
C LEU A 86 -37.33 25.39 16.44
N GLU A 87 -38.60 25.59 16.78
CA GLU A 87 -39.02 26.57 17.80
C GLU A 87 -38.48 26.20 19.18
N GLN A 88 -38.59 24.94 19.59
CA GLN A 88 -38.02 24.44 20.85
C GLN A 88 -36.49 24.59 20.91
N MET A 89 -35.82 24.39 19.77
CA MET A 89 -34.37 24.55 19.64
C MET A 89 -33.92 26.02 19.54
N LYS A 90 -34.86 26.97 19.64
CA LYS A 90 -34.63 28.43 19.60
C LYS A 90 -33.83 28.85 18.37
N VAL A 91 -34.15 28.25 17.22
CA VAL A 91 -33.49 28.57 15.96
C VAL A 91 -33.88 29.99 15.54
N PRO A 92 -32.92 30.88 15.23
CA PRO A 92 -33.23 32.23 14.76
C PRO A 92 -34.07 32.18 13.47
N PRO A 93 -35.06 33.07 13.30
CA PRO A 93 -35.81 33.17 12.07
C PRO A 93 -34.88 33.55 10.92
N LYS A 94 -35.05 32.90 9.75
CA LYS A 94 -34.25 33.19 8.56
C LYS A 94 -34.69 34.54 7.99
N ILE A 95 -33.77 35.50 7.92
CA ILE A 95 -34.05 36.92 7.61
C ILE A 95 -34.10 37.17 6.08
N ASP A 96 -33.41 36.33 5.29
CA ASP A 96 -33.36 36.43 3.83
C ASP A 96 -33.84 35.11 3.19
N GLU A 97 -34.64 35.22 2.14
CA GLU A 97 -35.24 34.09 1.42
C GLU A 97 -34.23 33.50 0.40
N ILE A 98 -33.18 32.81 0.89
CA ILE A 98 -32.28 32.03 0.02
C ILE A 98 -33.05 30.80 -0.51
N PRO A 99 -33.05 30.52 -1.82
CA PRO A 99 -33.83 29.43 -2.39
C PRO A 99 -33.36 28.06 -1.89
N VAL A 100 -34.31 27.14 -1.72
CA VAL A 100 -34.02 25.74 -1.41
C VAL A 100 -33.73 24.99 -2.72
N ILE A 101 -32.60 24.31 -2.79
CA ILE A 101 -32.19 23.56 -3.99
C ILE A 101 -32.80 22.16 -4.03
N SER A 102 -33.26 21.76 -5.21
CA SER A 102 -33.60 20.38 -5.54
C SER A 102 -32.41 19.63 -6.15
N VAL A 103 -32.42 18.31 -6.06
CA VAL A 103 -31.31 17.48 -6.57
C VAL A 103 -31.06 17.69 -8.06
N ASP A 104 -32.12 17.80 -8.87
CA ASP A 104 -31.99 17.91 -10.33
C ASP A 104 -31.31 19.23 -10.76
N GLU A 105 -31.45 20.29 -9.97
CA GLU A 105 -30.80 21.58 -10.21
C GLU A 105 -29.28 21.51 -10.05
N LEU A 106 -28.71 20.49 -9.38
CA LEU A 106 -27.25 20.35 -9.28
C LEU A 106 -26.58 20.26 -10.66
N MET A 107 -27.28 19.75 -11.68
CA MET A 107 -26.76 19.65 -13.05
C MET A 107 -26.50 21.00 -13.74
N GLU A 108 -26.97 22.10 -13.13
CA GLU A 108 -26.85 23.44 -13.67
C GLU A 108 -25.56 24.17 -13.27
N ALA A 109 -24.80 23.61 -12.33
CA ALA A 109 -23.57 24.18 -11.81
C ALA A 109 -22.34 23.74 -12.60
N ASP A 110 -21.36 24.64 -12.68
CA ASP A 110 -20.02 24.40 -13.22
C ASP A 110 -19.00 24.09 -12.10
N GLY A 111 -19.40 24.25 -10.84
CA GLY A 111 -18.64 23.87 -9.65
C GLY A 111 -19.44 24.08 -8.35
N PHE A 112 -18.94 23.51 -7.25
CA PHE A 112 -19.67 23.50 -5.97
C PHE A 112 -18.82 23.92 -4.78
N LEU A 113 -19.47 24.59 -3.83
CA LEU A 113 -19.00 24.76 -2.46
C LEU A 113 -20.09 24.28 -1.51
N PHE A 114 -19.82 23.21 -0.77
CA PHE A 114 -20.78 22.62 0.17
C PHE A 114 -20.49 23.03 1.61
N GLY A 115 -21.49 23.64 2.26
CA GLY A 115 -21.36 24.19 3.61
C GLY A 115 -22.24 23.50 4.64
N PHE A 116 -21.70 23.06 5.77
CA PHE A 116 -22.53 22.44 6.82
C PHE A 116 -21.92 22.49 8.22
N PRO A 117 -22.75 22.59 9.28
CA PRO A 117 -22.28 22.49 10.64
C PRO A 117 -21.87 21.06 10.96
N THR A 118 -20.87 20.89 11.82
CA THR A 118 -20.44 19.58 12.29
C THR A 118 -21.48 18.93 13.20
N ARG A 119 -21.59 17.62 13.10
CA ARG A 119 -22.18 16.73 14.10
C ARG A 119 -21.17 15.63 14.36
N TYR A 120 -20.44 15.76 15.47
CA TYR A 120 -19.42 14.80 15.91
C TYR A 120 -18.36 14.47 14.85
N GLY A 121 -17.89 15.48 14.10
CA GLY A 121 -16.88 15.27 13.05
C GLY A 121 -17.44 14.77 11.72
N CYS A 122 -18.78 14.80 11.54
CA CYS A 122 -19.48 14.47 10.31
C CYS A 122 -20.41 15.61 9.88
N MET A 123 -20.95 15.54 8.66
CA MET A 123 -21.97 16.48 8.17
C MET A 123 -23.29 16.37 8.94
N ALA A 124 -24.06 17.45 9.00
CA ALA A 124 -25.41 17.44 9.56
C ALA A 124 -26.36 16.52 8.76
N ALA A 125 -27.36 15.97 9.45
CA ALA A 125 -28.32 15.02 8.87
C ALA A 125 -29.03 15.57 7.63
N GLN A 126 -29.39 16.85 7.62
CA GLN A 126 -29.99 17.55 6.49
C GLN A 126 -29.12 17.50 5.23
N MET A 127 -27.83 17.79 5.39
CA MET A 127 -26.86 17.71 4.29
C MET A 127 -26.66 16.26 3.83
N LYS A 128 -26.61 15.31 4.76
CA LYS A 128 -26.47 13.89 4.42
C LYS A 128 -27.70 13.38 3.65
N ALA A 129 -28.91 13.75 4.08
CA ALA A 129 -30.15 13.40 3.39
C ALA A 129 -30.18 14.00 1.97
N PHE A 130 -29.70 15.24 1.80
CA PHE A 130 -29.55 15.85 0.48
C PHE A 130 -28.61 15.04 -0.41
N PHE A 131 -27.41 14.66 0.06
CA PHE A 131 -26.53 13.76 -0.70
C PHE A 131 -27.16 12.38 -0.95
N ASP A 132 -27.88 11.79 -0.01
CA ASP A 132 -28.53 10.48 -0.20
C ASP A 132 -29.62 10.51 -1.26
N SER A 133 -30.25 11.67 -1.48
CA SER A 133 -31.23 11.86 -2.55
C SER A 133 -30.60 11.98 -3.96
N THR A 134 -29.26 12.03 -4.08
CA THR A 134 -28.54 12.15 -5.36
C THR A 134 -28.29 10.80 -6.08
N GLY A 135 -28.86 9.69 -5.61
CA GLY A 135 -28.57 8.35 -6.15
C GLY A 135 -28.79 8.18 -7.66
N LYS A 136 -29.75 8.92 -8.25
CA LYS A 136 -29.94 8.93 -9.72
C LYS A 136 -28.78 9.62 -10.44
N LEU A 137 -28.37 10.81 -9.96
CA LEU A 137 -27.24 11.56 -10.53
C LEU A 137 -25.93 10.78 -10.41
N TRP A 138 -25.74 10.07 -9.29
CA TRP A 138 -24.61 9.17 -9.07
C TRP A 138 -24.58 8.04 -10.10
N ARG A 139 -25.70 7.31 -10.25
CA ARG A 139 -25.78 6.19 -11.20
C ARG A 139 -25.46 6.61 -12.63
N GLU A 140 -25.91 7.81 -13.00
CA GLU A 140 -25.69 8.38 -14.33
C GLU A 140 -24.38 9.19 -14.44
N GLN A 141 -23.59 9.27 -13.36
CA GLN A 141 -22.34 10.02 -13.26
C GLN A 141 -22.46 11.48 -13.75
N LYS A 142 -23.59 12.13 -13.47
CA LYS A 142 -23.92 13.46 -14.01
C LYS A 142 -23.08 14.60 -13.44
N LEU A 143 -22.48 14.39 -12.27
CA LEU A 143 -21.64 15.38 -11.58
C LEU A 143 -20.14 15.10 -11.76
N ALA A 144 -19.78 14.05 -12.50
CA ALA A 144 -18.38 13.66 -12.67
C ALA A 144 -17.56 14.76 -13.38
N GLY A 145 -16.35 15.00 -12.88
CA GLY A 145 -15.44 16.03 -13.38
C GLY A 145 -15.71 17.45 -12.87
N LEU A 146 -16.82 17.70 -12.17
CA LEU A 146 -17.11 19.02 -11.62
C LEU A 146 -16.27 19.31 -10.37
N PRO A 147 -15.63 20.48 -10.26
CA PRO A 147 -14.90 20.90 -9.07
C PRO A 147 -15.82 21.12 -7.86
N ALA A 148 -15.45 20.59 -6.70
CA ALA A 148 -16.23 20.72 -5.48
C ALA A 148 -15.33 20.89 -4.24
N GLY A 149 -15.76 21.73 -3.29
CA GLY A 149 -15.04 21.97 -2.03
C GLY A 149 -15.98 22.08 -0.84
N PHE A 150 -15.43 22.08 0.37
CA PHE A 150 -16.20 22.08 1.62
C PHE A 150 -15.88 23.28 2.51
N PHE A 151 -16.85 23.67 3.34
CA PHE A 151 -16.66 24.61 4.44
C PHE A 151 -17.57 24.30 5.63
N VAL A 152 -17.07 24.56 6.84
CA VAL A 152 -17.63 23.96 8.05
C VAL A 152 -17.80 24.94 9.20
N SER A 153 -18.66 24.60 10.14
CA SER A 153 -18.80 25.32 11.42
C SER A 153 -18.78 24.30 12.53
N THR A 154 -17.95 24.51 13.55
CA THR A 154 -17.83 23.60 14.69
C THR A 154 -18.05 24.32 16.00
N GLY A 155 -18.46 23.58 17.04
CA GLY A 155 -18.62 24.16 18.37
C GLY A 155 -17.28 24.60 18.96
N THR A 156 -16.28 23.73 18.92
CA THR A 156 -14.99 23.92 19.63
C THR A 156 -13.79 23.56 18.76
N GLN A 157 -12.58 23.93 19.22
CA GLN A 157 -11.29 23.74 18.52
C GLN A 157 -11.04 22.30 18.07
N GLY A 158 -11.22 21.33 18.96
CA GLY A 158 -11.10 19.90 18.65
C GLY A 158 -12.36 19.27 18.06
N GLY A 159 -13.47 20.02 17.95
CA GLY A 159 -14.81 19.53 17.61
C GLY A 159 -15.01 19.21 16.12
N GLY A 160 -13.97 18.75 15.42
CA GLY A 160 -14.06 18.26 14.05
C GLY A 160 -13.88 19.28 12.93
N GLN A 161 -13.03 20.30 13.12
CA GLN A 161 -12.71 21.29 12.07
C GLN A 161 -12.14 20.66 10.80
N GLU A 162 -11.35 19.60 10.94
CA GLU A 162 -10.77 18.88 9.82
C GLU A 162 -11.63 17.67 9.43
N THR A 163 -12.00 16.86 10.42
CA THR A 163 -12.70 15.58 10.20
C THR A 163 -14.06 15.74 9.52
N THR A 164 -14.77 16.84 9.77
CA THR A 164 -16.07 17.12 9.14
C THR A 164 -15.94 17.28 7.63
N ALA A 165 -14.90 17.97 7.14
CA ALA A 165 -14.64 18.11 5.72
C ALA A 165 -14.06 16.81 5.14
N TRP A 166 -13.13 16.16 5.85
CA TRP A 166 -12.50 14.91 5.42
C TRP A 166 -13.52 13.80 5.21
N THR A 167 -14.41 13.54 6.18
CA THR A 167 -15.43 12.49 6.08
C THR A 167 -16.41 12.73 4.93
N ALA A 168 -16.61 13.99 4.52
CA ALA A 168 -17.47 14.37 3.39
C ALA A 168 -16.83 14.15 2.01
N VAL A 169 -15.50 14.03 1.91
CA VAL A 169 -14.79 13.78 0.63
C VAL A 169 -15.28 12.50 -0.05
N THR A 170 -15.69 11.51 0.74
CA THR A 170 -16.29 10.27 0.23
C THR A 170 -17.47 10.53 -0.71
N GLN A 171 -18.30 11.55 -0.43
CA GLN A 171 -19.44 11.89 -1.27
C GLN A 171 -19.01 12.40 -2.65
N LEU A 172 -17.94 13.20 -2.70
CA LEU A 172 -17.39 13.70 -3.96
C LEU A 172 -16.77 12.58 -4.79
N ALA A 173 -16.00 11.71 -4.14
CA ALA A 173 -15.30 10.61 -4.79
C ALA A 173 -16.29 9.65 -5.48
N HIS A 174 -17.39 9.28 -4.82
CA HIS A 174 -18.39 8.38 -5.41
C HIS A 174 -19.12 9.00 -6.62
N HIS A 175 -19.32 10.32 -6.62
CA HIS A 175 -19.92 11.06 -7.75
C HIS A 175 -18.92 11.39 -8.88
N GLY A 176 -17.64 11.05 -8.71
CA GLY A 176 -16.58 11.39 -9.66
C GLY A 176 -16.26 12.89 -9.70
N MET A 177 -16.67 13.67 -8.69
CA MET A 177 -16.36 15.10 -8.59
C MET A 177 -14.90 15.33 -8.21
N LEU A 178 -14.32 16.44 -8.68
CA LEU A 178 -12.95 16.81 -8.38
C LEU A 178 -12.91 17.58 -7.05
N TYR A 179 -12.37 16.96 -6.00
CA TYR A 179 -12.20 17.65 -4.73
C TYR A 179 -11.11 18.74 -4.85
N VAL A 180 -11.50 19.98 -4.58
CA VAL A 180 -10.61 21.14 -4.55
C VAL A 180 -10.41 21.58 -3.10
N PRO A 181 -9.34 21.12 -2.43
CA PRO A 181 -8.97 21.64 -1.12
C PRO A 181 -8.45 23.07 -1.25
N ILE A 182 -8.61 23.87 -0.19
CA ILE A 182 -8.04 25.22 -0.14
C ILE A 182 -6.52 25.18 0.08
N GLY A 183 -6.02 24.11 0.71
CA GLY A 183 -4.61 23.96 1.07
C GLY A 183 -4.13 25.11 1.95
N TYR A 184 -2.84 25.44 1.86
CA TYR A 184 -2.25 26.59 2.55
C TYR A 184 -2.26 27.88 1.70
N THR A 185 -3.11 27.97 0.68
CA THR A 185 -3.09 29.05 -0.33
C THR A 185 -3.46 30.42 0.22
N PHE A 186 -4.06 30.50 1.41
CA PHE A 186 -4.31 31.76 2.14
C PHE A 186 -3.05 32.32 2.84
N GLY A 187 -1.88 31.69 2.60
CA GLY A 187 -0.56 32.22 2.96
C GLY A 187 -0.36 32.36 4.46
N ALA A 188 0.20 33.50 4.89
CA ALA A 188 0.42 33.81 6.32
C ALA A 188 -0.88 33.69 7.14
N GLY A 189 -2.04 33.93 6.51
CA GLY A 189 -3.35 33.70 7.09
C GLY A 189 -3.61 32.25 7.49
N MET A 190 -2.83 31.25 7.10
CA MET A 190 -2.97 29.87 7.59
C MET A 190 -2.08 29.58 8.81
N PHE A 191 -1.06 30.40 9.06
CA PHE A 191 -0.03 30.15 10.09
C PHE A 191 -0.14 31.06 11.32
N ARG A 192 -1.06 32.03 11.34
CA ARG A 192 -1.28 32.88 12.52
C ARG A 192 -1.80 32.07 13.70
N MET A 193 -1.17 32.29 14.86
CA MET A 193 -1.50 31.66 16.15
C MET A 193 -1.91 32.69 17.22
N ASP A 194 -2.19 33.93 16.81
CA ASP A 194 -2.53 35.06 17.69
C ASP A 194 -3.99 35.04 18.17
N SER A 195 -4.84 34.26 17.51
CA SER A 195 -6.26 34.14 17.83
C SER A 195 -6.79 32.76 17.45
N ILE A 196 -7.78 32.29 18.19
CA ILE A 196 -8.50 31.06 17.88
C ILE A 196 -9.38 31.30 16.65
N ARG A 197 -9.22 30.47 15.63
CA ARG A 197 -9.94 30.57 14.34
C ARG A 197 -10.14 29.19 13.71
N GLY A 198 -11.30 28.99 13.12
CA GLY A 198 -11.64 27.82 12.35
C GLY A 198 -11.03 27.86 10.95
N GLY A 199 -11.10 26.71 10.29
CA GLY A 199 -10.53 26.48 8.97
C GLY A 199 -9.24 25.69 9.01
N SER A 200 -9.03 24.92 7.95
CA SER A 200 -7.92 24.00 7.78
C SER A 200 -7.59 23.88 6.29
N PRO A 201 -6.54 23.14 5.90
CA PRO A 201 -6.25 22.87 4.50
C PRO A 201 -7.41 22.19 3.75
N TYR A 202 -8.33 21.55 4.47
CA TYR A 202 -9.51 20.87 3.91
C TYR A 202 -10.64 21.83 3.52
N GLY A 203 -10.65 23.06 4.06
CA GLY A 203 -11.68 24.06 3.79
C GLY A 203 -11.73 25.16 4.85
N ALA A 204 -12.37 26.28 4.51
CA ALA A 204 -12.66 27.35 5.43
C ALA A 204 -13.61 26.87 6.54
N GLY A 205 -13.46 27.44 7.73
CA GLY A 205 -14.31 27.09 8.84
C GLY A 205 -14.42 28.18 9.89
N THR A 206 -15.35 27.99 10.81
CA THR A 206 -15.58 28.91 11.94
C THR A 206 -15.94 28.16 13.22
N PHE A 207 -15.64 28.75 14.38
CA PHE A 207 -16.08 28.25 15.68
C PHE A 207 -17.33 28.99 16.16
N SER A 208 -18.40 28.25 16.47
CA SER A 208 -19.63 28.80 17.05
C SER A 208 -19.61 28.88 18.58
N GLY A 209 -18.69 28.18 19.25
CA GLY A 209 -18.64 28.12 20.72
C GLY A 209 -19.92 27.50 21.29
N ASP A 210 -20.53 28.22 22.24
CA ASP A 210 -21.86 27.95 22.81
C ASP A 210 -23.02 28.37 21.90
N GLY A 211 -22.72 28.86 20.69
CA GLY A 211 -23.68 29.40 19.72
C GLY A 211 -23.71 30.93 19.69
N SER A 212 -23.02 31.61 20.60
CA SER A 212 -22.94 33.09 20.65
C SER A 212 -21.77 33.66 19.85
N ARG A 213 -20.74 32.85 19.56
CA ARG A 213 -19.54 33.32 18.87
C ARG A 213 -19.79 33.41 17.36
N GLU A 214 -19.70 34.63 16.86
CA GLU A 214 -19.81 34.89 15.43
C GLU A 214 -18.50 34.65 14.66
N PRO A 215 -18.57 34.34 13.35
CA PRO A 215 -17.38 34.22 12.52
C PRO A 215 -16.53 35.48 12.56
N SER A 216 -15.27 35.32 12.95
CA SER A 216 -14.29 36.39 13.01
C SER A 216 -13.83 36.82 11.61
N GLU A 217 -13.32 38.04 11.48
CA GLU A 217 -12.87 38.54 10.18
C GLU A 217 -11.77 37.67 9.52
N PRO A 218 -10.81 37.07 10.23
CA PRO A 218 -9.87 36.11 9.63
C PRO A 218 -10.55 34.85 9.05
N GLU A 219 -11.58 34.31 9.72
CA GLU A 219 -12.35 33.16 9.24
C GLU A 219 -13.19 33.53 8.01
N LEU A 220 -13.77 34.73 8.02
CA LEU A 220 -14.51 35.28 6.89
C LEU A 220 -13.57 35.57 5.68
N ALA A 221 -12.39 36.13 5.92
CA ALA A 221 -11.40 36.36 4.87
C ALA A 221 -10.91 35.05 4.25
N LEU A 222 -10.74 33.99 5.05
CA LEU A 222 -10.43 32.64 4.57
C LEU A 222 -11.54 32.09 3.67
N ALA A 223 -12.82 32.30 4.04
CA ALA A 223 -13.95 31.91 3.21
C ALA A 223 -14.00 32.70 1.88
N GLU A 224 -13.77 34.01 1.91
CA GLU A 224 -13.67 34.83 0.68
C GLU A 224 -12.55 34.32 -0.23
N HIS A 225 -11.40 33.97 0.35
CA HIS A 225 -10.28 33.39 -0.39
C HIS A 225 -10.62 32.03 -1.00
N GLN A 226 -11.31 31.15 -0.28
CA GLN A 226 -11.75 29.85 -0.81
C GLN A 226 -12.70 30.02 -2.00
N GLY A 227 -13.65 30.96 -1.91
CA GLY A 227 -14.57 31.28 -3.01
C GLY A 227 -13.80 31.73 -4.26
N LYS A 228 -12.84 32.64 -4.07
CA LYS A 228 -11.97 33.13 -5.14
C LYS A 228 -11.13 32.01 -5.77
N TYR A 229 -10.57 31.13 -4.94
CA TYR A 229 -9.74 30.00 -5.37
C TYR A 229 -10.55 28.97 -6.19
N MET A 230 -11.76 28.64 -5.73
CA MET A 230 -12.69 27.76 -6.46
C MET A 230 -13.06 28.38 -7.82
N ALA A 231 -13.41 29.67 -7.84
CA ALA A 231 -13.74 30.37 -9.08
C ALA A 231 -12.61 30.37 -10.12
N MET A 232 -11.37 30.59 -9.68
CA MET A 232 -10.20 30.45 -10.57
C MET A 232 -10.03 29.03 -11.09
N THR A 233 -10.25 28.03 -10.24
CA THR A 233 -10.11 26.61 -10.62
C THR A 233 -11.14 26.21 -11.67
N VAL A 234 -12.41 26.54 -11.43
CA VAL A 234 -13.52 26.30 -12.38
C VAL A 234 -13.27 27.04 -13.70
N LYS A 235 -12.84 28.31 -13.66
CA LYS A 235 -12.53 29.10 -14.87
C LYS A 235 -11.40 28.47 -15.69
N ARG A 236 -10.32 28.02 -15.06
CA ARG A 236 -9.20 27.35 -15.74
C ARG A 236 -9.63 26.02 -16.38
N LEU A 237 -10.43 25.24 -15.67
CA LEU A 237 -10.95 23.98 -16.19
C LEU A 237 -11.90 24.22 -17.36
N ALA A 238 -12.75 25.25 -17.31
CA ALA A 238 -13.62 25.60 -18.43
C ALA A 238 -12.85 26.09 -19.68
N GLN A 239 -11.73 26.81 -19.51
CA GLN A 239 -10.93 27.34 -20.62
C GLN A 239 -10.21 26.27 -21.45
N HIS A 240 -9.77 25.17 -20.82
CA HIS A 240 -9.03 24.11 -21.50
C HIS A 240 -9.89 23.13 -22.32
N TYR A 241 -11.23 23.21 -22.23
CA TYR A 241 -12.17 22.31 -22.92
C TYR A 241 -12.87 22.92 -24.14
N SER A 242 -12.43 24.09 -24.63
CA SER A 242 -12.98 24.72 -25.84
C SER A 242 -12.37 24.12 -27.12
N LEU A 243 -12.99 23.07 -27.67
CA LEU A 243 -12.75 22.55 -29.03
C LEU A 243 -13.67 23.29 -30.06
N PRO A 244 -13.35 23.28 -31.37
CA PRO A 244 -14.02 24.12 -32.39
C PRO A 244 -15.53 23.87 -32.50
N PRO A 245 -16.29 24.85 -33.04
CA PRO A 245 -17.74 24.89 -32.94
C PRO A 245 -18.37 23.98 -34.01
N ASP A 246 -18.63 22.73 -33.66
CA ASP A 246 -19.66 21.93 -34.33
C ASP A 246 -20.49 21.21 -33.27
N ASN A 247 -21.80 21.46 -33.32
CA ASN A 247 -22.88 20.96 -32.45
C ASN A 247 -23.02 21.59 -31.05
N ALA A 248 -23.77 22.68 -31.01
CA ALA A 248 -24.27 23.38 -29.81
C ALA A 248 -25.30 22.58 -28.96
N SER A 249 -25.10 21.27 -28.74
CA SER A 249 -25.91 20.48 -27.79
C SER A 249 -25.11 19.61 -26.81
N SER A 250 -23.78 19.59 -26.88
CA SER A 250 -22.94 18.82 -25.95
C SER A 250 -21.92 19.68 -25.19
N ARG A 251 -22.39 20.53 -24.29
CA ARG A 251 -21.54 21.10 -23.23
C ARG A 251 -21.52 20.14 -22.03
N ARG A 252 -20.86 18.99 -22.15
CA ARG A 252 -20.57 18.13 -20.99
C ARG A 252 -19.40 17.20 -21.27
N TRP A 253 -18.51 17.11 -20.29
CA TRP A 253 -17.27 16.35 -20.24
C TRP A 253 -17.42 14.93 -20.83
N SER A 254 -17.03 14.78 -22.09
CA SER A 254 -16.83 13.47 -22.70
C SER A 254 -15.38 13.05 -22.49
N PHE A 255 -15.16 12.04 -21.63
CA PHE A 255 -13.92 11.27 -21.68
C PHE A 255 -13.70 10.80 -23.12
N VAL A 256 -12.52 11.07 -23.65
CA VAL A 256 -12.10 10.73 -25.01
C VAL A 256 -12.40 9.26 -25.30
N LYS A 257 -13.46 9.00 -26.08
CA LYS A 257 -13.58 7.76 -26.84
C LYS A 257 -12.54 7.87 -27.95
N GLY A 258 -11.44 7.12 -27.83
CA GLY A 258 -10.46 7.01 -28.91
C GLY A 258 -11.16 6.57 -30.19
N GLU A 259 -10.97 7.35 -31.25
CA GLU A 259 -11.34 6.97 -32.60
C GLU A 259 -10.50 5.75 -33.01
N ASN A 260 -11.13 4.58 -32.95
CA ASN A 260 -10.91 3.48 -33.87
C ASN A 260 -12.25 2.77 -34.02
N GLY A 261 -13.06 3.29 -34.94
CA GLY A 261 -14.35 2.73 -35.30
C GLY A 261 -14.20 1.38 -36.00
N LYS A 262 -14.05 0.31 -35.23
CA LYS A 262 -14.53 -1.06 -35.48
C LYS A 262 -14.63 -1.80 -34.15
N GLY A 263 -15.77 -1.69 -33.45
CA GLY A 263 -15.94 -2.43 -32.19
C GLY A 263 -17.13 -2.05 -31.32
N VAL A 264 -18.13 -1.33 -31.84
CA VAL A 264 -19.32 -0.97 -31.06
C VAL A 264 -20.59 -1.43 -31.77
N ASP A 265 -20.64 -2.73 -32.05
CA ASP A 265 -21.89 -3.45 -32.40
C ASP A 265 -22.04 -4.75 -31.58
N ALA A 266 -21.19 -4.98 -30.57
CA ALA A 266 -21.15 -6.24 -29.80
C ALA A 266 -21.57 -6.11 -28.33
N LEU A 267 -21.82 -4.91 -27.79
CA LEU A 267 -22.02 -4.72 -26.35
C LEU A 267 -23.40 -4.12 -25.96
N GLN A 268 -24.34 -4.09 -26.91
CA GLN A 268 -25.75 -3.70 -26.64
C GLN A 268 -26.75 -4.85 -26.87
N LYS A 269 -26.25 -6.09 -26.95
CA LYS A 269 -27.06 -7.33 -27.02
C LYS A 269 -26.97 -8.23 -25.78
N TYR A 270 -26.21 -7.83 -24.74
CA TYR A 270 -25.96 -8.70 -23.57
C TYR A 270 -26.68 -8.32 -22.27
N ASN A 271 -27.49 -7.24 -22.23
CA ASN A 271 -28.19 -6.83 -21.01
C ASN A 271 -29.73 -6.83 -21.07
N THR A 272 -30.32 -7.41 -22.11
CA THR A 272 -31.78 -7.59 -22.24
C THR A 272 -32.21 -9.04 -22.49
N LEU A 273 -31.30 -10.00 -22.26
CA LEU A 273 -31.59 -11.44 -22.38
C LEU A 273 -31.26 -12.25 -21.12
N TRP A 274 -31.03 -11.59 -19.98
CA TRP A 274 -30.69 -12.26 -18.71
C TRP A 274 -31.86 -12.38 -17.71
N LEU A 275 -33.06 -11.89 -18.06
CA LEU A 275 -34.27 -12.05 -17.24
C LEU A 275 -35.41 -12.82 -17.94
N ALA A 276 -35.21 -13.31 -19.17
CA ALA A 276 -36.27 -13.95 -19.96
C ALA A 276 -36.04 -15.44 -20.31
N SER A 277 -34.96 -16.08 -19.85
CA SER A 277 -34.61 -17.47 -20.25
C SER A 277 -34.65 -18.50 -19.13
N ILE A 278 -35.40 -18.27 -18.04
CA ILE A 278 -35.66 -19.31 -17.00
C ILE A 278 -36.82 -20.24 -17.37
N PHE A 279 -37.56 -19.96 -18.45
CA PHE A 279 -38.52 -20.92 -18.99
C PHE A 279 -38.14 -21.30 -20.42
N ASN A 280 -37.85 -22.59 -20.59
CA ASN A 280 -38.06 -23.41 -21.78
C ASN A 280 -36.81 -23.86 -22.57
N MET A 281 -36.64 -25.19 -22.65
CA MET A 281 -35.89 -25.99 -23.64
C MET A 281 -34.36 -25.79 -23.70
N SER A 282 -33.49 -26.76 -23.97
CA SER A 282 -33.51 -28.22 -24.09
C SER A 282 -32.05 -28.65 -24.28
N ARG A 283 -31.71 -29.83 -23.75
CA ARG A 283 -30.43 -30.57 -23.77
C ARG A 283 -29.41 -30.32 -24.91
N ALA A 284 -28.14 -30.14 -24.49
CA ALA A 284 -26.85 -30.33 -25.21
C ALA A 284 -26.57 -29.41 -26.42
N PRO A 285 -25.44 -28.64 -26.48
CA PRO A 285 -24.07 -29.08 -26.18
C PRO A 285 -23.23 -28.02 -25.42
N VAL A 286 -23.00 -28.19 -24.12
CA VAL A 286 -22.20 -27.26 -23.29
C VAL A 286 -20.77 -27.79 -23.03
N ILE A 287 -20.46 -29.00 -23.46
CA ILE A 287 -19.23 -29.71 -23.05
C ILE A 287 -18.00 -29.30 -23.87
N LEU A 288 -18.16 -28.73 -25.08
CA LEU A 288 -17.01 -28.45 -25.97
C LEU A 288 -16.44 -27.03 -25.82
N SER A 289 -17.21 -26.08 -25.27
CA SER A 289 -16.75 -24.69 -25.09
C SER A 289 -16.04 -24.44 -23.75
N PHE A 290 -16.13 -25.36 -22.79
CA PHE A 290 -15.40 -25.29 -21.52
C PHE A 290 -13.94 -25.77 -21.61
N LEU A 291 -13.56 -26.47 -22.69
CA LEU A 291 -12.19 -26.95 -22.88
C LEU A 291 -11.26 -25.92 -23.55
N LEU A 292 -11.79 -24.90 -24.24
CA LEU A 292 -10.98 -23.87 -24.90
C LEU A 292 -10.73 -22.60 -24.07
N LEU A 293 -11.44 -22.43 -22.95
CA LEU A 293 -11.24 -21.29 -22.03
C LEU A 293 -10.25 -21.60 -20.90
N ALA A 294 -9.76 -22.84 -20.81
CA ALA A 294 -8.81 -23.27 -19.77
C ALA A 294 -7.33 -23.03 -20.13
N VAL A 295 -7.01 -22.44 -21.29
CA VAL A 295 -5.62 -22.31 -21.79
C VAL A 295 -5.10 -20.86 -21.83
N LEU A 296 -5.90 -19.87 -21.42
CA LEU A 296 -5.48 -18.45 -21.41
C LEU A 296 -5.49 -17.81 -20.01
N GLY A 297 -5.44 -18.62 -18.96
CA GLY A 297 -5.40 -18.20 -17.55
C GLY A 297 -4.18 -18.70 -16.78
N ASN A 298 -2.99 -18.75 -17.38
CA ASN A 298 -1.72 -18.96 -16.66
C ASN A 298 -1.01 -17.62 -16.45
N ALA A 299 -1.69 -16.68 -15.80
CA ALA A 299 -1.08 -15.46 -15.29
C ALA A 299 -1.40 -15.40 -13.79
N PHE A 300 -0.38 -15.68 -12.98
CA PHE A 300 -0.37 -15.61 -11.52
C PHE A 300 -1.42 -16.45 -10.79
N SER A 301 -0.95 -17.57 -10.22
CA SER A 301 -1.52 -18.08 -8.98
C SER A 301 -0.46 -17.93 -7.88
N PRO A 302 -0.69 -17.12 -6.82
CA PRO A 302 0.14 -17.12 -5.62
C PRO A 302 0.17 -18.47 -4.90
N GLU A 303 -0.55 -19.48 -5.41
CA GLU A 303 -0.84 -20.72 -4.71
C GLU A 303 0.12 -21.86 -5.03
N ASN A 304 0.95 -21.76 -6.09
CA ASN A 304 1.93 -22.78 -6.45
C ASN A 304 3.28 -22.13 -6.83
N PRO A 305 4.35 -22.27 -6.02
CA PRO A 305 5.69 -21.75 -6.35
C PRO A 305 6.44 -22.57 -7.41
N THR A 306 5.84 -23.63 -7.95
CA THR A 306 6.37 -24.41 -9.08
C THR A 306 5.86 -23.81 -10.40
N ASP A 307 6.69 -23.80 -11.45
CA ASP A 307 6.49 -23.15 -12.76
C ASP A 307 6.82 -21.64 -12.82
N ARG A 308 7.81 -21.20 -12.03
CA ARG A 308 8.32 -19.82 -12.06
C ARG A 308 9.30 -19.59 -13.20
N LYS A 309 9.25 -18.39 -13.77
CA LYS A 309 10.18 -17.94 -14.80
C LYS A 309 11.34 -17.15 -14.17
N ILE A 310 12.56 -17.61 -14.38
CA ILE A 310 13.77 -17.05 -13.77
C ILE A 310 14.63 -16.41 -14.86
N LEU A 311 15.03 -15.15 -14.65
CA LEU A 311 16.03 -14.49 -15.47
C LEU A 311 17.43 -14.79 -14.91
N VAL A 312 18.32 -15.31 -15.75
CA VAL A 312 19.72 -15.56 -15.41
C VAL A 312 20.59 -14.59 -16.20
N LEU A 313 21.26 -13.68 -15.49
CA LEU A 313 22.23 -12.75 -16.06
C LEU A 313 23.64 -13.30 -15.87
N LEU A 314 24.38 -13.37 -16.97
CA LEU A 314 25.73 -13.90 -17.04
C LEU A 314 26.69 -12.83 -17.53
N ASP A 315 27.90 -12.78 -16.99
CA ASP A 315 29.01 -11.99 -17.58
C ASP A 315 29.41 -12.55 -18.96
N ASP A 316 29.52 -13.87 -19.06
CA ASP A 316 29.88 -14.57 -20.28
C ASP A 316 28.99 -15.83 -20.42
N LEU A 317 28.60 -16.14 -21.66
CA LEU A 317 27.87 -17.36 -22.00
C LEU A 317 28.66 -18.64 -21.63
N SER A 318 29.98 -18.56 -21.49
CA SER A 318 30.79 -19.68 -20.98
C SER A 318 30.36 -20.13 -19.57
N ILE A 319 29.84 -19.22 -18.73
CA ILE A 319 29.34 -19.50 -17.38
C ILE A 319 28.19 -20.51 -17.44
N LYS A 320 27.33 -20.43 -18.46
CA LYS A 320 26.23 -21.39 -18.66
C LYS A 320 26.74 -22.83 -18.77
N SER A 321 27.84 -23.04 -19.49
CA SER A 321 28.43 -24.37 -19.66
C SER A 321 29.14 -24.86 -18.40
N SER A 322 29.88 -23.98 -17.72
CA SER A 322 30.66 -24.30 -16.52
C SER A 322 29.81 -24.51 -15.27
N HIS A 323 28.58 -24.00 -15.25
CA HIS A 323 27.61 -24.11 -14.14
C HIS A 323 26.38 -24.94 -14.53
N SER A 324 26.48 -25.75 -15.59
CA SER A 324 25.35 -26.49 -16.14
C SER A 324 24.70 -27.47 -15.17
N LEU A 325 25.43 -28.08 -14.23
CA LEU A 325 24.86 -28.98 -13.22
C LEU A 325 23.88 -28.24 -12.29
N TYR A 326 24.23 -27.02 -11.87
CA TYR A 326 23.37 -26.19 -11.05
C TYR A 326 22.09 -25.79 -11.80
N PHE A 327 22.23 -25.30 -13.04
CA PHE A 327 21.09 -24.92 -13.86
C PHE A 327 20.20 -26.12 -14.21
N GLN A 328 20.79 -27.30 -14.46
CA GLN A 328 20.03 -28.53 -14.69
C GLN A 328 19.26 -28.96 -13.44
N SER A 329 19.81 -28.77 -12.23
CA SER A 329 19.10 -28.98 -10.96
C SER A 329 17.87 -28.07 -10.82
N LEU A 330 17.92 -26.83 -11.31
CA LEU A 330 16.75 -25.94 -11.34
C LEU A 330 15.74 -26.38 -12.41
N GLN A 331 16.18 -26.68 -13.62
CA GLN A 331 15.29 -27.11 -14.70
C GLN A 331 14.56 -28.42 -14.40
N THR A 332 15.24 -29.38 -13.76
CA THR A 332 14.63 -30.66 -13.33
C THR A 332 13.56 -30.49 -12.25
N ARG A 333 13.59 -29.37 -11.52
CA ARG A 333 12.55 -28.97 -10.55
C ARG A 333 11.39 -28.18 -11.16
N GLY A 334 11.42 -27.89 -12.46
CA GLY A 334 10.32 -27.22 -13.17
C GLY A 334 10.49 -25.71 -13.36
N PHE A 335 11.66 -25.13 -13.08
CA PHE A 335 11.91 -23.70 -13.34
C PHE A 335 12.24 -23.43 -14.81
N ASP A 336 11.60 -22.41 -15.40
CA ASP A 336 11.93 -21.93 -16.75
C ASP A 336 13.07 -20.90 -16.67
N LEU A 337 14.23 -21.24 -17.22
CA LEU A 337 15.44 -20.40 -17.14
C LEU A 337 15.67 -19.65 -18.45
N ASP A 338 15.57 -18.32 -18.40
CA ASP A 338 15.92 -17.43 -19.51
C ASP A 338 17.34 -16.87 -19.30
N PHE A 339 18.26 -17.22 -20.19
CA PHE A 339 19.67 -16.82 -20.08
C PHE A 339 19.95 -15.61 -20.95
N LYS A 340 20.47 -14.54 -20.35
CA LYS A 340 20.89 -13.32 -21.06
C LYS A 340 22.28 -12.88 -20.59
N LEU A 341 22.99 -12.19 -21.48
CA LEU A 341 24.21 -11.49 -21.12
C LEU A 341 23.86 -10.23 -20.33
N ALA A 342 24.62 -9.93 -19.28
CA ALA A 342 24.33 -8.82 -18.38
C ALA A 342 24.31 -7.44 -19.07
N ASP A 343 24.99 -7.30 -20.22
CA ASP A 343 25.10 -6.08 -21.02
C ASP A 343 24.04 -5.97 -22.14
N ASP A 344 23.11 -6.93 -22.28
CA ASP A 344 22.12 -6.93 -23.37
C ASP A 344 21.13 -5.76 -23.22
N PRO A 345 21.05 -4.83 -24.20
CA PRO A 345 20.16 -3.68 -24.14
C PRO A 345 18.67 -4.03 -24.19
N LYS A 346 18.31 -5.27 -24.51
CA LYS A 346 16.91 -5.73 -24.59
C LYS A 346 16.37 -6.26 -23.25
N ILE A 347 17.19 -6.27 -22.20
CA ILE A 347 16.76 -6.72 -20.89
C ILE A 347 15.79 -5.71 -20.27
N ALA A 348 14.67 -6.22 -19.77
CA ALA A 348 13.71 -5.48 -18.96
C ALA A 348 13.09 -6.45 -17.95
N LEU A 349 13.02 -6.06 -16.68
CA LEU A 349 12.29 -6.81 -15.65
C LEU A 349 10.79 -6.53 -15.69
N GLN A 350 10.42 -5.30 -16.04
CA GLN A 350 9.04 -4.82 -16.02
C GLN A 350 8.59 -4.36 -17.41
N ARG A 351 7.35 -4.71 -17.78
CA ARG A 351 6.69 -4.20 -18.99
C ARG A 351 5.25 -3.84 -18.67
N TYR A 352 4.85 -2.61 -18.99
CA TYR A 352 3.50 -2.10 -18.72
C TYR A 352 3.05 -2.25 -17.26
N GLY A 353 3.98 -2.09 -16.30
CA GLY A 353 3.69 -2.20 -14.87
C GLY A 353 3.71 -3.63 -14.31
N GLN A 354 3.91 -4.67 -15.15
CA GLN A 354 3.98 -6.07 -14.71
C GLN A 354 5.40 -6.61 -14.80
N TYR A 355 5.81 -7.40 -13.80
CA TYR A 355 7.08 -8.12 -13.84
C TYR A 355 7.00 -9.34 -14.76
N LEU A 356 8.02 -9.53 -15.58
CA LEU A 356 8.11 -10.60 -16.57
C LEU A 356 8.72 -11.91 -16.03
N TYR A 357 9.37 -11.81 -14.87
CA TYR A 357 10.12 -12.87 -14.22
C TYR A 357 9.76 -12.89 -12.73
N ASP A 358 9.81 -14.06 -12.11
CA ASP A 358 9.48 -14.25 -10.71
C ASP A 358 10.72 -14.19 -9.81
N ALA A 359 11.89 -14.47 -10.37
CA ALA A 359 13.17 -14.40 -9.68
C ALA A 359 14.33 -14.03 -10.63
N LEU A 360 15.43 -13.57 -10.04
CA LEU A 360 16.62 -13.12 -10.72
C LEU A 360 17.87 -13.84 -10.19
N ILE A 361 18.73 -14.33 -11.09
CA ILE A 361 20.05 -14.87 -10.76
C ILE A 361 21.11 -14.00 -11.42
N LEU A 362 21.97 -13.38 -10.62
CA LEU A 362 23.08 -12.53 -11.02
C LEU A 362 24.40 -13.29 -10.87
N PHE A 363 24.84 -13.93 -11.97
CA PHE A 363 26.16 -14.55 -12.10
C PHE A 363 27.04 -13.69 -13.01
N SER A 364 27.07 -12.40 -12.68
CA SER A 364 27.77 -11.35 -13.41
C SER A 364 28.58 -10.46 -12.46
N PRO A 365 29.63 -11.00 -11.79
CA PRO A 365 30.37 -10.25 -10.79
C PRO A 365 31.15 -9.05 -11.37
N THR A 366 31.60 -9.10 -12.63
CA THR A 366 32.53 -8.11 -13.20
C THR A 366 31.87 -6.90 -13.84
N ILE A 367 30.53 -6.90 -13.98
CA ILE A 367 29.81 -5.89 -14.76
C ILE A 367 29.62 -4.58 -14.00
N ASP A 368 30.08 -3.46 -14.57
CA ASP A 368 29.89 -2.12 -13.97
C ASP A 368 28.51 -1.52 -14.25
N SER A 369 27.88 -1.91 -15.36
CA SER A 369 26.57 -1.41 -15.76
C SER A 369 25.75 -2.49 -16.48
N LEU A 370 24.51 -2.68 -16.05
CA LEU A 370 23.59 -3.64 -16.67
C LEU A 370 22.93 -3.04 -17.92
N GLY A 371 22.59 -3.92 -18.85
CA GLY A 371 21.94 -3.57 -20.11
C GLY A 371 20.47 -3.15 -19.95
N GLY A 372 20.01 -2.32 -20.88
CA GLY A 372 18.59 -1.96 -21.03
C GLY A 372 18.13 -0.94 -19.99
N SER A 373 17.03 -1.24 -19.31
CA SER A 373 16.47 -0.39 -18.24
C SER A 373 16.86 -0.88 -16.84
N LEU A 374 17.84 -1.79 -16.74
CA LEU A 374 18.20 -2.43 -15.50
C LEU A 374 19.30 -1.62 -14.79
N ASN A 375 19.06 -1.25 -13.54
CA ASN A 375 20.02 -0.62 -12.63
C ASN A 375 19.86 -1.22 -11.23
N ALA A 376 20.73 -0.85 -10.28
CA ALA A 376 20.63 -1.31 -8.89
C ALA A 376 19.23 -1.06 -8.31
N ALA A 377 18.70 0.15 -8.47
CA ALA A 377 17.36 0.52 -8.01
C ALA A 377 16.26 -0.39 -8.57
N ALA A 378 16.28 -0.72 -9.86
CA ALA A 378 15.27 -1.60 -10.47
C ALA A 378 15.35 -3.04 -9.95
N ILE A 379 16.54 -3.52 -9.57
CA ILE A 379 16.71 -4.83 -8.93
C ILE A 379 16.20 -4.78 -7.48
N LEU A 380 16.45 -3.69 -6.76
CA LEU A 380 15.93 -3.50 -5.40
C LEU A 380 14.40 -3.39 -5.40
N ASP A 381 13.82 -2.61 -6.32
CA ASP A 381 12.36 -2.52 -6.52
C ASP A 381 11.74 -3.88 -6.86
N PHE A 382 12.48 -4.74 -7.59
CA PHE A 382 12.06 -6.11 -7.90
C PHE A 382 12.00 -6.97 -6.62
N VAL A 383 13.03 -6.88 -5.76
CA VAL A 383 13.04 -7.57 -4.46
C VAL A 383 11.96 -7.02 -3.53
N ASP A 384 11.77 -5.70 -3.48
CA ASP A 384 10.73 -5.03 -2.69
C ASP A 384 9.31 -5.40 -3.13
N SER A 385 9.14 -5.80 -4.39
CA SER A 385 7.88 -6.33 -4.93
C SER A 385 7.60 -7.79 -4.53
N GLY A 386 8.51 -8.45 -3.81
CA GLY A 386 8.34 -9.82 -3.31
C GLY A 386 9.05 -10.89 -4.13
N HIS A 387 9.92 -10.50 -5.08
CA HIS A 387 10.63 -11.43 -5.94
C HIS A 387 11.98 -11.85 -5.37
N ASP A 388 12.43 -13.07 -5.74
CA ASP A 388 13.63 -13.67 -5.17
C ASP A 388 14.89 -13.32 -5.97
N LEU A 389 16.03 -13.26 -5.29
CA LEU A 389 17.32 -12.88 -5.87
C LEU A 389 18.44 -13.83 -5.43
N ILE A 390 19.24 -14.31 -6.38
CA ILE A 390 20.53 -14.96 -6.09
C ILE A 390 21.63 -14.10 -6.70
N LEU A 391 22.55 -13.63 -5.86
CA LEU A 391 23.72 -12.86 -6.25
C LEU A 391 24.98 -13.64 -5.90
N ALA A 392 25.81 -13.91 -6.90
CA ALA A 392 27.11 -14.53 -6.71
C ALA A 392 28.22 -13.57 -7.17
N ALA A 393 29.00 -13.12 -6.20
CA ALA A 393 30.17 -12.29 -6.37
C ALA A 393 31.45 -13.12 -6.42
N ASP A 394 32.57 -12.49 -6.75
CA ASP A 394 33.90 -13.04 -6.59
C ASP A 394 34.91 -11.91 -6.27
N ALA A 395 36.20 -12.21 -6.34
CA ALA A 395 37.27 -11.23 -6.13
C ALA A 395 37.35 -10.13 -7.20
N SER A 396 36.45 -10.12 -8.18
CA SER A 396 36.31 -9.10 -9.22
C SER A 396 34.92 -8.44 -9.19
N ALA A 397 34.23 -8.52 -8.06
CA ALA A 397 32.95 -7.85 -7.83
C ALA A 397 33.05 -6.34 -8.11
N SER A 398 32.26 -5.87 -9.07
CA SER A 398 32.11 -4.46 -9.44
C SER A 398 31.42 -3.64 -8.35
N ASP A 399 31.51 -2.31 -8.47
CA ASP A 399 30.85 -1.38 -7.54
C ASP A 399 29.32 -1.54 -7.56
N LEU A 400 28.73 -1.91 -8.70
CA LEU A 400 27.30 -2.18 -8.84
C LEU A 400 26.86 -3.40 -8.01
N ILE A 401 27.61 -4.50 -8.09
CA ILE A 401 27.30 -5.72 -7.34
C ILE A 401 27.47 -5.49 -5.84
N ARG A 402 28.45 -4.67 -5.46
CA ARG A 402 28.68 -4.24 -4.08
C ARG A 402 27.55 -3.36 -3.56
N GLU A 403 27.08 -2.40 -4.36
CA GLU A 403 25.93 -1.54 -4.05
C GLU A 403 24.68 -2.37 -3.76
N ILE A 404 24.34 -3.32 -4.65
CA ILE A 404 23.17 -4.20 -4.47
C ILE A 404 23.29 -5.02 -3.18
N ALA A 405 24.48 -5.56 -2.88
CA ALA A 405 24.70 -6.34 -1.67
C ALA A 405 24.61 -5.49 -0.39
N THR A 406 25.19 -4.28 -0.39
CA THR A 406 25.12 -3.35 0.74
C THR A 406 23.68 -2.91 1.01
N GLU A 407 22.89 -2.63 -0.02
CA GLU A 407 21.45 -2.32 0.13
C GLU A 407 20.65 -3.51 0.67
N CYS A 408 21.09 -4.74 0.41
CA CYS A 408 20.55 -5.95 1.03
C CYS A 408 21.06 -6.21 2.46
N GLY A 409 21.96 -5.36 3.00
CA GLY A 409 22.51 -5.46 4.35
C GLY A 409 23.75 -6.35 4.49
N VAL A 410 24.47 -6.58 3.39
CA VAL A 410 25.72 -7.35 3.33
C VAL A 410 26.84 -6.49 2.74
N ASP A 411 27.91 -6.30 3.50
CA ASP A 411 29.04 -5.46 3.07
C ASP A 411 30.23 -6.33 2.67
N PHE A 412 30.54 -6.36 1.38
CA PHE A 412 31.77 -6.96 0.86
C PHE A 412 33.01 -6.18 1.32
N ASP A 413 34.15 -6.85 1.39
CA ASP A 413 35.44 -6.22 1.72
C ASP A 413 35.74 -5.01 0.82
N GLU A 414 36.18 -3.89 1.39
CA GLU A 414 36.47 -2.65 0.67
C GLU A 414 37.57 -2.83 -0.40
N ASP A 415 38.53 -3.74 -0.17
CA ASP A 415 39.57 -4.03 -1.16
C ASP A 415 38.97 -4.86 -2.32
N GLN A 416 38.96 -4.27 -3.51
CA GLN A 416 38.46 -4.89 -4.74
C GLN A 416 39.18 -6.19 -5.08
N SER A 417 40.40 -6.40 -4.59
CA SER A 417 41.22 -7.58 -4.85
C SER A 417 41.35 -8.53 -3.67
N ALA A 418 40.60 -8.28 -2.58
CA ALA A 418 40.61 -9.13 -1.41
C ALA A 418 39.96 -10.49 -1.67
N MET A 419 40.57 -11.52 -1.11
CA MET A 419 40.02 -12.85 -1.03
C MET A 419 40.09 -13.36 0.40
N VAL A 420 39.22 -14.30 0.74
CA VAL A 420 39.31 -14.99 2.03
C VAL A 420 40.50 -15.93 1.98
N ILE A 421 41.41 -15.78 2.96
CA ILE A 421 42.62 -16.58 3.12
C ILE A 421 42.53 -17.29 4.46
N ASP A 422 42.86 -18.58 4.48
CA ASP A 422 42.96 -19.35 5.72
C ASP A 422 44.11 -20.36 5.62
N HIS A 423 45.12 -20.18 6.45
CA HIS A 423 46.27 -21.09 6.44
C HIS A 423 46.07 -22.38 7.25
N THR A 424 44.94 -22.51 7.96
CA THR A 424 44.65 -23.71 8.78
C THR A 424 43.54 -24.57 8.17
N SER A 425 42.50 -23.95 7.61
CA SER A 425 41.30 -24.64 7.10
C SER A 425 41.13 -24.50 5.58
N PHE A 426 42.23 -24.51 4.82
CA PHE A 426 42.20 -24.56 3.36
C PHE A 426 41.97 -26.00 2.85
N ALA A 427 41.46 -26.11 1.63
CA ALA A 427 41.39 -27.38 0.93
C ALA A 427 42.74 -27.70 0.27
N VAL A 428 43.29 -28.87 0.56
CA VAL A 428 44.55 -29.33 -0.06
C VAL A 428 44.32 -29.50 -1.56
N SER A 429 45.12 -28.81 -2.35
CA SER A 429 45.07 -28.83 -3.81
C SER A 429 46.48 -28.79 -4.37
N ASP A 430 46.78 -29.63 -5.36
CA ASP A 430 48.10 -29.71 -5.99
C ASP A 430 48.43 -28.45 -6.84
N THR A 431 47.42 -27.65 -7.17
CA THR A 431 47.54 -26.55 -8.14
C THR A 431 47.55 -25.15 -7.52
N GLU A 432 47.12 -24.98 -6.27
CA GLU A 432 46.88 -23.66 -5.66
C GLU A 432 47.61 -23.56 -4.30
N GLY A 433 48.65 -22.71 -4.23
CA GLY A 433 49.51 -22.57 -3.05
C GLY A 433 49.19 -21.36 -2.16
N ASP A 434 48.27 -20.48 -2.57
CA ASP A 434 48.01 -19.21 -1.87
C ASP A 434 47.04 -19.35 -0.68
N HIS A 435 46.59 -20.57 -0.37
CA HIS A 435 45.64 -20.90 0.71
C HIS A 435 44.31 -20.10 0.63
N THR A 436 43.88 -19.77 -0.60
CA THR A 436 42.64 -19.04 -0.91
C THR A 436 41.43 -19.95 -1.17
N LEU A 437 41.68 -21.24 -1.37
CA LEU A 437 40.62 -22.24 -1.51
C LEU A 437 40.24 -22.76 -0.12
N ILE A 438 39.10 -22.28 0.39
CA ILE A 438 38.63 -22.54 1.75
C ILE A 438 37.76 -23.79 1.78
N ALA A 439 37.96 -24.65 2.79
CA ALA A 439 37.08 -25.77 3.08
C ALA A 439 36.18 -25.40 4.27
N GLY A 440 34.99 -24.87 3.96
CA GLY A 440 34.01 -24.41 4.95
C GLY A 440 33.16 -25.56 5.51
N ASP A 441 33.06 -25.64 6.83
CA ASP A 441 32.27 -26.61 7.58
C ASP A 441 31.41 -25.99 8.70
N ASP A 442 31.43 -24.67 8.85
CA ASP A 442 30.63 -23.93 9.83
C ASP A 442 29.30 -23.46 9.22
N PHE A 443 28.28 -24.31 9.31
CA PHE A 443 26.94 -24.09 8.77
C PHE A 443 25.97 -23.55 9.81
N ILE A 444 24.97 -22.78 9.36
CA ILE A 444 23.82 -22.40 10.19
C ILE A 444 23.07 -23.63 10.69
N GLN A 445 22.69 -23.63 11.97
CA GLN A 445 21.90 -24.69 12.58
C GLN A 445 20.41 -24.48 12.29
N SER A 446 19.99 -24.71 11.04
CA SER A 446 18.58 -24.64 10.63
C SER A 446 18.23 -25.70 9.60
N ASP A 447 17.38 -26.65 10.00
CA ASP A 447 16.84 -27.71 9.13
C ASP A 447 15.92 -27.13 8.04
N VAL A 448 15.36 -25.93 8.25
CA VAL A 448 14.48 -25.28 7.27
C VAL A 448 15.29 -24.69 6.11
N ILE A 449 16.50 -24.19 6.36
CA ILE A 449 17.34 -23.60 5.30
C ILE A 449 18.14 -24.69 4.58
N LEU A 450 18.82 -25.58 5.33
CA LEU A 450 19.74 -26.57 4.75
C LEU A 450 19.15 -27.98 4.63
N GLY A 451 17.93 -28.20 5.13
CA GLY A 451 17.29 -29.50 5.10
C GLY A 451 17.66 -30.39 6.27
N LYS A 452 16.91 -31.49 6.43
CA LYS A 452 17.14 -32.49 7.49
C LYS A 452 18.40 -33.33 7.25
N GLU A 453 18.83 -33.45 6.00
CA GLU A 453 20.04 -34.21 5.65
C GLU A 453 21.28 -33.35 5.87
N LYS A 454 22.09 -33.71 6.87
CA LYS A 454 23.35 -33.01 7.14
C LYS A 454 24.31 -33.14 5.95
N ILE A 455 24.96 -32.03 5.63
CA ILE A 455 25.99 -31.97 4.60
C ILE A 455 27.20 -32.77 5.08
N LYS A 456 27.56 -33.83 4.34
CA LYS A 456 28.54 -34.83 4.78
C LYS A 456 29.99 -34.44 4.56
N ALA A 457 30.26 -33.52 3.63
CA ALA A 457 31.58 -33.09 3.23
C ALA A 457 31.70 -31.56 3.31
N PRO A 458 32.89 -31.00 3.62
CA PRO A 458 33.12 -29.57 3.58
C PRO A 458 32.78 -28.94 2.22
N VAL A 459 32.38 -27.68 2.24
CA VAL A 459 32.06 -26.90 1.04
C VAL A 459 33.28 -26.10 0.61
N LEU A 460 33.67 -26.25 -0.65
CA LEU A 460 34.75 -25.48 -1.26
C LEU A 460 34.27 -24.07 -1.58
N PHE A 461 35.01 -23.08 -1.12
CA PHE A 461 34.75 -21.66 -1.34
C PHE A 461 36.02 -20.97 -1.85
N LYS A 462 35.88 -20.09 -2.84
CA LYS A 462 36.97 -19.24 -3.33
C LYS A 462 36.40 -17.92 -3.85
N GLY A 463 36.69 -16.83 -3.17
CA GLY A 463 36.19 -15.51 -3.53
C GLY A 463 36.34 -14.49 -2.41
N ILE A 464 35.51 -13.46 -2.45
CA ILE A 464 35.53 -12.34 -1.51
C ILE A 464 34.72 -12.67 -0.25
N GLY A 465 35.18 -12.23 0.92
CA GLY A 465 34.42 -12.33 2.15
C GLY A 465 33.53 -11.11 2.36
N HIS A 466 32.42 -11.28 3.08
CA HIS A 466 31.56 -10.17 3.46
C HIS A 466 31.25 -10.17 4.95
N SER A 467 30.85 -9.01 5.45
CA SER A 467 30.36 -8.83 6.80
C SER A 467 28.85 -8.59 6.82
N VAL A 468 28.25 -8.84 7.97
CA VAL A 468 26.83 -8.62 8.22
C VAL A 468 26.71 -7.81 9.49
N ASN A 469 25.89 -6.76 9.47
CA ASN A 469 25.61 -5.95 10.65
C ASN A 469 24.82 -6.77 11.70
N PRO A 470 25.36 -6.98 12.91
CA PRO A 470 24.67 -7.74 13.96
C PRO A 470 23.34 -7.13 14.41
N ALA A 471 23.11 -5.83 14.16
CA ALA A 471 21.85 -5.16 14.48
C ALA A 471 20.73 -5.49 13.47
N ASN A 472 21.07 -6.01 12.29
CA ASN A 472 20.10 -6.38 11.28
C ASN A 472 19.62 -7.81 11.49
N SER A 473 18.37 -7.98 11.95
CA SER A 473 17.77 -9.29 12.20
C SER A 473 17.30 -10.03 10.94
N LEU A 474 17.26 -9.35 9.78
CA LEU A 474 16.76 -9.93 8.53
C LEU A 474 17.83 -10.71 7.77
N VAL A 475 19.11 -10.46 8.07
CA VAL A 475 20.26 -11.08 7.40
C VAL A 475 20.82 -12.18 8.27
N LEU A 476 21.02 -13.35 7.68
CA LEU A 476 21.48 -14.55 8.35
C LEU A 476 22.74 -15.07 7.67
N LYS A 477 23.76 -15.41 8.46
CA LYS A 477 24.96 -16.08 7.97
C LYS A 477 24.67 -17.57 7.80
N VAL A 478 24.75 -18.08 6.58
CA VAL A 478 24.52 -19.51 6.29
C VAL A 478 25.80 -20.32 6.33
N LEU A 479 26.88 -19.76 5.79
CA LEU A 479 28.22 -20.33 5.85
C LEU A 479 29.18 -19.25 6.37
N SER A 480 29.84 -19.54 7.48
CA SER A 480 30.83 -18.65 8.10
C SER A 480 32.25 -19.13 7.80
N ALA A 481 33.19 -18.20 7.78
CA ALA A 481 34.61 -18.56 7.71
C ALA A 481 35.09 -19.08 9.07
N SER A 482 36.21 -19.81 9.06
CA SER A 482 36.81 -20.29 10.31
C SER A 482 37.31 -19.11 11.17
N PRO A 483 37.49 -19.29 12.49
CA PRO A 483 38.05 -18.27 13.36
C PRO A 483 39.48 -17.82 12.99
N SER A 484 40.22 -18.57 12.18
CA SER A 484 41.57 -18.22 11.72
C SER A 484 41.61 -17.54 10.35
N ALA A 485 40.47 -17.45 9.66
CA ALA A 485 40.39 -16.84 8.35
C ALA A 485 40.53 -15.30 8.44
N TYR A 486 41.05 -14.69 7.40
CA TYR A 486 41.06 -13.24 7.22
C TYR A 486 40.86 -12.90 5.75
N SER A 487 40.36 -11.70 5.47
CA SER A 487 40.17 -11.21 4.09
C SER A 487 41.28 -10.23 3.75
N ALA A 488 42.02 -10.49 2.67
CA ALA A 488 43.09 -9.61 2.18
C ALA A 488 43.47 -9.94 0.74
N ASN A 489 44.19 -9.04 0.07
CA ASN A 489 44.82 -9.35 -1.21
C ASN A 489 46.02 -10.29 -1.02
N PRO A 490 46.01 -11.51 -1.60
CA PRO A 490 47.08 -12.49 -1.39
C PRO A 490 48.42 -12.10 -2.04
N LYS A 491 48.42 -11.16 -2.99
CA LYS A 491 49.63 -10.71 -3.69
C LYS A 491 50.33 -9.56 -2.96
N SER A 492 49.64 -8.88 -2.04
CA SER A 492 50.19 -7.74 -1.31
C SER A 492 50.73 -8.17 0.06
N LYS A 493 51.74 -7.45 0.56
CA LYS A 493 52.21 -7.65 1.93
C LYS A 493 51.29 -6.90 2.89
N LEU A 494 50.79 -7.60 3.90
CA LEU A 494 50.00 -7.02 4.98
C LEU A 494 50.87 -6.06 5.81
N SER A 495 50.64 -4.76 5.67
CA SER A 495 51.24 -3.71 6.50
C SER A 495 50.34 -3.33 7.68
N THR A 496 49.03 -3.42 7.50
CA THR A 496 47.99 -3.18 8.50
C THR A 496 47.15 -4.44 8.72
N PRO A 497 46.56 -4.61 9.92
CA PRO A 497 45.63 -5.70 10.14
C PRO A 497 44.43 -5.58 9.17
N PRO A 498 43.95 -6.69 8.60
CA PRO A 498 42.80 -6.68 7.71
C PRO A 498 41.53 -6.28 8.47
N THR A 499 40.61 -5.62 7.77
CA THR A 499 39.34 -5.13 8.31
C THR A 499 38.41 -6.27 8.72
N LEU A 500 38.36 -7.33 7.91
CA LEU A 500 37.55 -8.52 8.14
C LEU A 500 38.42 -9.70 8.60
N THR A 501 38.15 -10.19 9.82
CA THR A 501 38.90 -11.30 10.44
C THR A 501 38.00 -12.26 11.20
N GLY A 502 38.43 -13.52 11.26
CA GLY A 502 37.80 -14.60 12.01
C GLY A 502 36.35 -14.87 11.61
N SER A 503 35.54 -15.25 12.60
CA SER A 503 34.12 -15.58 12.42
C SER A 503 33.22 -14.38 12.10
N ALA A 504 33.76 -13.17 12.06
CA ALA A 504 33.05 -12.01 11.53
C ALA A 504 32.79 -12.17 10.03
N ILE A 505 33.70 -12.84 9.31
CA ILE A 505 33.59 -13.12 7.88
C ILE A 505 32.47 -14.14 7.63
N SER A 506 31.49 -13.74 6.83
CA SER A 506 30.53 -14.64 6.22
C SER A 506 30.94 -14.91 4.77
N LEU A 507 30.83 -16.17 4.37
CA LEU A 507 31.10 -16.63 3.00
C LEU A 507 29.81 -16.63 2.17
N VAL A 508 28.70 -17.00 2.81
CA VAL A 508 27.35 -17.03 2.22
C VAL A 508 26.36 -16.51 3.25
N SER A 509 25.61 -15.49 2.86
CA SER A 509 24.51 -14.91 3.65
C SER A 509 23.20 -15.03 2.90
N VAL A 510 22.11 -15.09 3.66
CA VAL A 510 20.76 -14.98 3.13
C VAL A 510 20.02 -13.84 3.80
N VAL A 511 19.09 -13.24 3.08
CA VAL A 511 18.21 -12.19 3.58
C VAL A 511 16.77 -12.66 3.42
N GLN A 512 15.99 -12.53 4.48
CA GLN A 512 14.55 -12.66 4.42
C GLN A 512 13.93 -11.29 4.65
N ALA A 513 13.44 -10.68 3.56
CA ALA A 513 12.83 -9.36 3.63
C ALA A 513 11.44 -9.41 4.30
N ARG A 514 10.93 -8.24 4.72
CA ARG A 514 9.61 -8.14 5.41
C ARG A 514 8.42 -8.53 4.54
N ASN A 515 8.57 -8.38 3.23
CA ASN A 515 7.62 -8.85 2.22
C ASN A 515 7.80 -10.35 1.89
N ASN A 516 8.65 -11.06 2.63
CA ASN A 516 9.04 -12.45 2.42
C ASN A 516 9.85 -12.75 1.15
N ALA A 517 10.38 -11.74 0.44
CA ALA A 517 11.36 -11.99 -0.61
C ALA A 517 12.63 -12.63 -0.02
N ARG A 518 13.20 -13.62 -0.72
CA ARG A 518 14.41 -14.33 -0.28
C ARG A 518 15.58 -13.97 -1.18
N VAL A 519 16.65 -13.48 -0.55
CA VAL A 519 17.89 -13.10 -1.24
C VAL A 519 19.03 -14.00 -0.76
N LEU A 520 19.80 -14.54 -1.69
CA LEU A 520 21.04 -15.27 -1.42
C LEU A 520 22.22 -14.46 -1.95
N ILE A 521 23.18 -14.19 -1.07
CA ILE A 521 24.43 -13.49 -1.40
C ILE A 521 25.59 -14.44 -1.12
N SER A 522 26.28 -14.85 -2.18
CA SER A 522 27.50 -15.65 -2.12
C SER A 522 28.70 -14.81 -2.55
N GLY A 523 29.77 -14.83 -1.75
CA GLY A 523 31.05 -14.22 -2.14
C GLY A 523 31.86 -15.04 -3.15
N SER A 524 31.34 -16.16 -3.64
CA SER A 524 32.00 -17.02 -4.62
C SER A 524 31.05 -17.54 -5.69
N LEU A 525 31.25 -17.08 -6.94
CA LEU A 525 30.64 -17.66 -8.13
C LEU A 525 31.09 -19.11 -8.36
N SER A 526 32.37 -19.40 -8.10
CA SER A 526 32.95 -20.74 -8.29
C SER A 526 32.28 -21.82 -7.43
N MET A 527 31.62 -21.44 -6.32
CA MET A 527 30.85 -22.35 -5.47
C MET A 527 29.75 -23.10 -6.24
N PHE A 528 29.18 -22.47 -7.28
CA PHE A 528 28.12 -23.01 -8.13
C PHE A 528 28.66 -23.80 -9.35
N SER A 529 29.98 -23.88 -9.50
CA SER A 529 30.61 -24.45 -10.70
C SER A 529 30.63 -25.97 -10.71
N ASN A 530 30.58 -26.55 -11.90
CA ASN A 530 30.72 -27.99 -12.13
C ASN A 530 32.05 -28.55 -11.60
N ARG A 531 33.12 -27.72 -11.61
CA ARG A 531 34.42 -28.09 -11.05
C ARG A 531 34.27 -28.39 -9.57
N PHE A 532 33.76 -27.44 -8.79
CA PHE A 532 33.64 -27.62 -7.34
C PHE A 532 32.64 -28.72 -6.98
N PHE A 533 31.56 -28.90 -7.74
CA PHE A 533 30.60 -30.00 -7.51
C PHE A 533 31.22 -31.39 -7.68
N ARG A 534 32.25 -31.54 -8.52
CA ARG A 534 32.90 -32.84 -8.80
C ARG A 534 34.24 -33.02 -8.11
N SER A 535 34.85 -31.95 -7.62
CA SER A 535 36.10 -32.02 -6.88
C SER A 535 35.94 -32.77 -5.56
N GLY A 536 36.92 -33.60 -5.23
CA GLY A 536 37.11 -34.08 -3.86
C GLY A 536 37.58 -32.96 -2.94
N VAL A 537 37.42 -33.15 -1.63
CA VAL A 537 37.86 -32.18 -0.63
C VAL A 537 38.57 -32.90 0.52
N GLN A 538 39.77 -32.42 0.82
CA GLN A 538 40.51 -32.74 2.02
C GLN A 538 40.90 -31.43 2.71
N LYS A 539 40.44 -31.25 3.95
CA LYS A 539 40.81 -30.10 4.77
C LYS A 539 42.25 -30.24 5.25
N ALA A 540 43.03 -29.18 5.20
CA ALA A 540 44.40 -29.17 5.72
C ALA A 540 44.42 -29.62 7.19
N GLY A 541 45.31 -30.55 7.52
CA GLY A 541 45.39 -31.16 8.86
C GLY A 541 44.36 -32.26 9.16
N SER A 542 43.39 -32.53 8.27
CA SER A 542 42.45 -33.65 8.40
C SER A 542 42.93 -34.89 7.64
N THR A 543 42.74 -36.07 8.26
CA THR A 543 42.97 -37.37 7.62
C THR A 543 41.79 -37.83 6.77
N ILE A 544 40.65 -37.15 6.86
CA ILE A 544 39.43 -37.49 6.13
C ILE A 544 39.48 -36.83 4.75
N ASN A 545 39.49 -37.66 3.72
CA ASN A 545 39.38 -37.22 2.33
C ASN A 545 37.99 -37.61 1.80
N HIS A 546 37.25 -36.64 1.30
CA HIS A 546 35.95 -36.87 0.67
C HIS A 546 36.12 -36.91 -0.85
N GLU A 547 35.61 -37.95 -1.50
CA GLU A 547 35.65 -38.07 -2.96
C GLU A 547 34.93 -36.94 -3.69
N LYS A 548 33.92 -36.34 -3.05
CA LYS A 548 33.12 -35.24 -3.57
C LYS A 548 32.88 -34.20 -2.49
N SER A 549 32.95 -32.92 -2.88
CA SER A 549 32.65 -31.79 -2.01
C SER A 549 31.16 -31.72 -1.62
N GLY A 550 30.86 -30.98 -0.56
CA GLY A 550 29.49 -30.70 -0.14
C GLY A 550 28.76 -29.66 -1.00
N ASN A 551 29.41 -29.07 -2.01
CA ASN A 551 28.89 -27.91 -2.75
C ASN A 551 27.55 -28.18 -3.43
N GLU A 552 27.41 -29.31 -4.13
CA GLU A 552 26.16 -29.62 -4.85
C GLU A 552 24.98 -29.75 -3.90
N GLN A 553 25.18 -30.44 -2.76
CA GLN A 553 24.16 -30.59 -1.73
C GLN A 553 23.83 -29.23 -1.11
N PHE A 554 24.83 -28.48 -0.68
CA PHE A 554 24.66 -27.17 -0.04
C PHE A 554 23.91 -26.18 -0.95
N VAL A 555 24.36 -26.03 -2.19
CA VAL A 555 23.76 -25.11 -3.17
C VAL A 555 22.34 -25.56 -3.55
N THR A 556 22.10 -26.87 -3.67
CA THR A 556 20.74 -27.35 -3.97
C THR A 556 19.78 -27.07 -2.83
N GLU A 557 20.18 -27.32 -1.59
CA GLU A 557 19.32 -27.13 -0.42
C GLU A 557 19.03 -25.64 -0.16
N ILE A 558 20.04 -24.77 -0.27
CA ILE A 558 19.83 -23.32 -0.11
C ILE A 558 18.97 -22.74 -1.24
N SER A 559 19.11 -23.22 -2.48
CA SER A 559 18.25 -22.78 -3.59
C SER A 559 16.79 -23.21 -3.42
N LYS A 560 16.53 -24.40 -2.84
CA LYS A 560 15.15 -24.80 -2.46
C LYS A 560 14.55 -23.82 -1.47
N TRP A 561 15.34 -23.36 -0.51
CA TRP A 561 14.90 -22.33 0.42
C TRP A 561 14.66 -21.00 -0.30
N VAL A 562 15.60 -20.49 -1.12
CA VAL A 562 15.44 -19.20 -1.82
C VAL A 562 14.17 -19.18 -2.69
N PHE A 563 13.90 -20.24 -3.45
CA PHE A 563 12.74 -20.29 -4.35
C PHE A 563 11.44 -20.80 -3.71
N HIS A 564 11.31 -20.67 -2.39
CA HIS A 564 10.09 -21.02 -1.62
C HIS A 564 9.63 -22.48 -1.76
N GLU A 565 10.52 -23.41 -2.09
CA GLU A 565 10.20 -24.85 -2.10
C GLU A 565 10.14 -25.43 -0.67
N ARG A 566 10.65 -24.70 0.33
CA ARG A 566 10.67 -25.10 1.75
C ARG A 566 10.44 -23.92 2.67
N GLY A 567 9.83 -24.16 3.83
CA GLY A 567 9.64 -23.12 4.86
C GLY A 567 8.71 -22.01 4.41
N HIS A 568 7.86 -22.26 3.41
CA HIS A 568 6.89 -21.30 2.91
C HIS A 568 5.55 -21.55 3.58
N LEU A 569 5.16 -20.67 4.50
CA LEU A 569 3.96 -20.80 5.31
C LEU A 569 2.82 -19.95 4.76
N LYS A 570 1.59 -20.46 4.89
CA LYS A 570 0.35 -19.75 4.58
C LYS A 570 -0.64 -19.97 5.72
N ALA A 571 -1.23 -18.89 6.20
CA ALA A 571 -2.32 -18.95 7.17
C ALA A 571 -3.65 -18.61 6.49
N VAL A 572 -4.66 -19.43 6.73
CA VAL A 572 -6.01 -19.31 6.15
C VAL A 572 -7.09 -19.55 7.20
N ASN A 573 -8.34 -19.30 6.83
CA ASN A 573 -9.53 -19.62 7.64
C ASN A 573 -9.46 -19.08 9.08
N VAL A 574 -9.03 -17.83 9.25
CA VAL A 574 -9.07 -17.14 10.55
C VAL A 574 -10.53 -16.98 10.97
N ARG A 575 -10.91 -17.62 12.08
CA ARG A 575 -12.26 -17.58 12.65
C ARG A 575 -12.24 -17.13 14.10
N HIS A 576 -13.26 -16.37 14.49
CA HIS A 576 -13.50 -16.06 15.90
C HIS A 576 -14.99 -16.01 16.21
N HIS A 577 -15.39 -16.57 17.34
CA HIS A 577 -16.78 -16.53 17.78
C HIS A 577 -16.86 -16.61 19.30
N LYS A 578 -18.07 -16.42 19.84
CA LYS A 578 -18.31 -16.69 21.26
C LYS A 578 -18.33 -18.19 21.50
N VAL A 579 -17.94 -18.61 22.70
CA VAL A 579 -18.01 -20.02 23.09
C VAL A 579 -19.47 -20.49 23.02
N GLY A 580 -19.74 -21.52 22.22
CA GLY A 580 -21.07 -22.09 21.99
C GLY A 580 -21.86 -21.48 20.82
N GLU A 581 -21.32 -20.45 20.16
CA GLU A 581 -21.88 -19.88 18.93
C GLU A 581 -21.00 -20.27 17.73
N ALA A 582 -21.57 -20.37 16.53
CA ALA A 582 -20.81 -20.70 15.30
C ALA A 582 -20.53 -19.46 14.43
N ASP A 583 -21.30 -18.39 14.61
CA ASP A 583 -21.22 -17.17 13.80
C ASP A 583 -20.21 -16.19 14.36
N GLU A 584 -19.52 -15.47 13.47
CA GLU A 584 -18.59 -14.42 13.89
C GLU A 584 -19.37 -13.17 14.32
N PRO A 585 -19.29 -12.75 15.60
CA PRO A 585 -19.96 -11.53 16.03
C PRO A 585 -19.21 -10.30 15.52
N SER A 586 -19.96 -9.26 15.15
CA SER A 586 -19.38 -7.97 14.77
C SER A 586 -18.81 -7.18 15.96
N ILE A 587 -19.30 -7.45 17.17
CA ILE A 587 -18.95 -6.75 18.41
C ILE A 587 -18.94 -7.75 19.58
N TYR A 588 -17.87 -7.76 20.37
CA TYR A 588 -17.82 -8.48 21.65
C TYR A 588 -18.20 -7.56 22.82
N ARG A 589 -18.64 -8.15 23.93
CA ARG A 589 -18.81 -7.45 25.19
C ARG A 589 -17.65 -7.78 26.12
N ILE A 590 -17.33 -6.86 27.04
CA ILE A 590 -16.37 -7.14 28.12
C ILE A 590 -16.76 -8.43 28.85
N ASN A 591 -15.76 -9.21 29.26
CA ASN A 591 -15.93 -10.50 29.95
C ASN A 591 -16.67 -11.62 29.17
N ASP A 592 -16.98 -11.43 27.87
CA ASP A 592 -17.47 -12.52 27.02
C ASP A 592 -16.39 -13.61 26.87
N ASP A 593 -16.81 -14.87 26.83
CA ASP A 593 -15.93 -16.00 26.54
C ASP A 593 -15.81 -16.17 25.01
N LEU A 594 -14.57 -16.13 24.53
CA LEU A 594 -14.22 -16.09 23.12
C LEU A 594 -13.39 -17.30 22.72
N GLU A 595 -13.61 -17.77 21.49
CA GLU A 595 -12.79 -18.77 20.81
C GLU A 595 -12.21 -18.18 19.52
N TYR A 596 -10.93 -18.43 19.29
CA TYR A 596 -10.18 -17.98 18.13
C TYR A 596 -9.46 -19.17 17.51
N SER A 597 -9.59 -19.34 16.20
CA SER A 597 -8.92 -20.41 15.45
C SER A 597 -8.38 -19.93 14.11
N LEU A 598 -7.33 -20.58 13.62
CA LEU A 598 -6.81 -20.38 12.26
C LEU A 598 -6.13 -21.66 11.78
N GLU A 599 -5.95 -21.79 10.47
CA GLU A 599 -5.26 -22.93 9.86
C GLU A 599 -3.92 -22.46 9.28
N ILE A 600 -2.84 -23.17 9.59
CA ILE A 600 -1.51 -22.91 9.01
C ILE A 600 -1.09 -24.11 8.17
N TYR A 601 -0.66 -23.83 6.94
CA TYR A 601 -0.12 -24.80 6.00
C TYR A 601 1.31 -24.42 5.62
N GLU A 602 2.14 -25.42 5.38
CA GLU A 602 3.48 -25.30 4.82
C GLU A 602 3.50 -25.91 3.42
N TRP A 603 4.18 -25.24 2.50
CA TRP A 603 4.42 -25.79 1.16
C TRP A 603 5.57 -26.81 1.20
N SER A 604 5.30 -28.05 0.78
CA SER A 604 6.30 -29.14 0.76
C SER A 604 7.11 -29.23 -0.54
N GLY A 605 6.94 -28.28 -1.46
CA GLY A 605 7.51 -28.32 -2.81
C GLY A 605 6.49 -28.77 -3.87
N THR A 606 5.48 -29.53 -3.47
CA THR A 606 4.47 -30.11 -4.38
C THR A 606 3.03 -29.90 -3.94
N SER A 607 2.78 -29.81 -2.63
CA SER A 607 1.45 -29.60 -2.08
C SER A 607 1.50 -28.84 -0.76
N TRP A 608 0.36 -28.25 -0.38
CA TRP A 608 0.17 -27.61 0.91
C TRP A 608 -0.13 -28.67 1.96
N GLU A 609 0.77 -28.82 2.93
CA GLU A 609 0.65 -29.76 4.03
C GLU A 609 0.37 -29.01 5.34
N PRO A 610 -0.38 -29.59 6.28
CA PRO A 610 -0.63 -28.96 7.57
C PRO A 610 0.65 -28.68 8.34
N TYR A 611 0.83 -27.42 8.78
CA TYR A 611 1.98 -27.04 9.60
C TYR A 611 1.70 -27.33 11.07
N VAL A 612 2.60 -28.06 11.73
CA VAL A 612 2.46 -28.46 13.14
C VAL A 612 3.62 -27.89 13.96
N ALA A 613 3.28 -27.00 14.89
CA ALA A 613 4.18 -26.38 15.85
C ALA A 613 3.48 -26.19 17.20
N ASP A 614 4.26 -26.04 18.26
CA ASP A 614 3.80 -25.87 19.65
C ASP A 614 3.94 -24.43 20.16
N ASP A 615 4.54 -23.55 19.37
CA ASP A 615 4.96 -22.20 19.75
C ASP A 615 4.13 -21.07 19.11
N VAL A 616 3.02 -21.39 18.43
CA VAL A 616 2.14 -20.39 17.82
C VAL A 616 1.34 -19.64 18.90
N GLN A 617 1.39 -18.31 18.89
CA GLN A 617 0.74 -17.45 19.88
C GLN A 617 -0.23 -16.47 19.23
N VAL A 618 -1.35 -16.22 19.90
CA VAL A 618 -2.27 -15.13 19.58
C VAL A 618 -2.20 -14.04 20.64
N GLN A 619 -2.24 -12.80 20.17
CA GLN A 619 -2.31 -11.60 20.98
C GLN A 619 -3.69 -10.95 20.82
N PHE A 620 -4.32 -10.61 21.93
CA PHE A 620 -5.46 -9.70 21.96
C PHE A 620 -4.95 -8.31 22.33
N TYR A 621 -4.80 -7.47 21.31
CA TYR A 621 -3.97 -6.27 21.33
C TYR A 621 -4.82 -5.00 21.21
N MET A 622 -4.46 -3.92 21.90
CA MET A 622 -5.04 -2.58 21.68
C MET A 622 -3.92 -1.54 21.50
N MET A 623 -3.20 -1.23 22.58
CA MET A 623 -1.93 -0.48 22.56
C MET A 623 -0.77 -1.32 23.09
N SER A 624 -1.11 -2.35 23.87
CA SER A 624 -0.25 -3.40 24.39
C SER A 624 -1.04 -4.72 24.33
N PRO A 625 -0.37 -5.88 24.37
CA PRO A 625 -1.06 -7.16 24.44
C PRO A 625 -1.72 -7.32 25.82
N TYR A 626 -3.05 -7.36 25.86
CA TYR A 626 -3.82 -7.62 27.09
C TYR A 626 -3.90 -9.11 27.39
N VAL A 627 -4.01 -9.92 26.33
CA VAL A 627 -3.95 -11.37 26.40
C VAL A 627 -2.88 -11.82 25.42
N LEU A 628 -1.93 -12.62 25.90
CA LEU A 628 -0.99 -13.36 25.09
C LEU A 628 -1.17 -14.83 25.44
N LYS A 629 -1.55 -15.65 24.46
CA LYS A 629 -1.84 -17.07 24.71
C LYS A 629 -1.30 -17.94 23.60
N THR A 630 -0.56 -18.99 23.99
CA THR A 630 -0.15 -20.07 23.09
C THR A 630 -1.39 -20.86 22.64
N MET A 631 -1.47 -21.11 21.34
CA MET A 631 -2.58 -21.83 20.72
C MET A 631 -2.36 -23.34 20.85
N SER A 632 -3.45 -24.09 21.03
CA SER A 632 -3.45 -25.55 20.95
C SER A 632 -3.60 -25.98 19.50
N THR A 633 -3.01 -27.11 19.13
CA THR A 633 -3.08 -27.65 17.76
C THR A 633 -3.77 -29.00 17.73
N ASP A 634 -4.53 -29.27 16.67
CA ASP A 634 -5.16 -30.57 16.41
C ASP A 634 -4.25 -31.54 15.64
N GLN A 635 -2.98 -31.18 15.43
CA GLN A 635 -1.99 -31.91 14.62
C GLN A 635 -2.38 -32.07 13.14
N LYS A 636 -3.44 -31.39 12.69
CA LYS A 636 -3.93 -31.35 11.30
C LYS A 636 -3.91 -29.92 10.74
N GLY A 637 -3.14 -29.03 11.37
CA GLY A 637 -2.90 -27.66 10.91
C GLY A 637 -3.84 -26.62 11.49
N VAL A 638 -4.84 -27.02 12.31
CA VAL A 638 -5.74 -26.07 12.97
C VAL A 638 -5.15 -25.70 14.32
N TYR A 639 -5.02 -24.40 14.53
CA TYR A 639 -4.64 -23.79 15.79
C TYR A 639 -5.85 -23.13 16.39
N TYR A 640 -6.11 -23.37 17.67
CA TYR A 640 -7.24 -22.78 18.37
C TYR A 640 -6.90 -22.42 19.83
N THR A 641 -7.62 -21.44 20.36
CA THR A 641 -7.55 -21.09 21.78
C THR A 641 -8.82 -20.41 22.22
N SER A 642 -9.14 -20.52 23.51
CA SER A 642 -10.26 -19.82 24.13
C SER A 642 -9.78 -18.94 25.28
N PHE A 643 -10.32 -17.73 25.40
CA PHE A 643 -10.02 -16.82 26.50
C PHE A 643 -11.16 -15.84 26.74
N LYS A 644 -11.16 -15.20 27.91
CA LYS A 644 -12.15 -14.20 28.28
C LYS A 644 -11.69 -12.82 27.80
N VAL A 645 -12.62 -12.05 27.20
CA VAL A 645 -12.36 -10.67 26.80
C VAL A 645 -12.08 -9.81 28.04
N PRO A 646 -11.04 -8.95 28.02
CA PRO A 646 -10.73 -8.06 29.14
C PRO A 646 -11.89 -7.15 29.58
N ASP A 647 -11.77 -6.59 30.80
CA ASP A 647 -12.71 -5.65 31.39
C ASP A 647 -12.61 -4.22 30.79
N VAL A 648 -11.61 -3.97 29.96
CA VAL A 648 -11.42 -2.73 29.22
C VAL A 648 -12.16 -2.80 27.88
N TYR A 649 -12.99 -1.80 27.60
CA TYR A 649 -13.68 -1.64 26.32
C TYR A 649 -12.87 -0.75 25.37
N GLY A 650 -13.10 -0.91 24.07
CA GLY A 650 -12.32 -0.20 23.05
C GLY A 650 -12.26 -1.01 21.76
N VAL A 651 -11.29 -0.69 20.92
CA VAL A 651 -11.08 -1.43 19.67
C VAL A 651 -9.83 -2.27 19.81
N PHE A 652 -10.01 -3.58 19.85
CA PHE A 652 -8.94 -4.56 19.94
C PHE A 652 -8.59 -5.13 18.57
N GLN A 653 -7.49 -5.86 18.50
CA GLN A 653 -7.03 -6.59 17.34
C GLN A 653 -6.60 -7.99 17.79
N PHE A 654 -7.08 -9.03 17.10
CA PHE A 654 -6.41 -10.32 17.10
C PHE A 654 -5.16 -10.17 16.27
N LYS A 655 -4.01 -10.42 16.88
CA LYS A 655 -2.72 -10.33 16.22
C LYS A 655 -1.98 -11.65 16.38
N VAL A 656 -1.62 -12.27 15.26
CA VAL A 656 -0.79 -13.47 15.21
C VAL A 656 0.46 -13.09 14.43
N GLU A 657 1.58 -12.99 15.14
CA GLU A 657 2.89 -12.73 14.58
C GLU A 657 3.73 -13.97 14.79
N TYR A 658 4.09 -14.63 13.69
CA TYR A 658 4.94 -15.83 13.69
C TYR A 658 6.20 -15.53 12.89
N GLU A 659 7.28 -15.23 13.60
CA GLU A 659 8.60 -14.98 13.05
C GLU A 659 9.58 -16.01 13.60
N LYS A 660 10.04 -16.92 12.74
CA LYS A 660 10.96 -18.00 13.12
C LYS A 660 12.02 -18.19 12.04
N LEU A 661 13.19 -18.65 12.46
CA LEU A 661 14.37 -18.74 11.61
C LEU A 661 14.11 -19.63 10.38
N GLY A 662 14.19 -19.03 9.19
CA GLY A 662 14.09 -19.73 7.91
C GLY A 662 12.66 -20.03 7.44
N VAL A 663 11.63 -19.71 8.21
CA VAL A 663 10.24 -19.82 7.74
C VAL A 663 9.68 -18.44 7.38
N THR A 664 8.77 -18.40 6.41
CA THR A 664 8.01 -17.18 6.04
C THR A 664 7.38 -16.53 7.27
N SER A 665 7.51 -15.21 7.39
CA SER A 665 6.88 -14.46 8.47
C SER A 665 5.37 -14.36 8.24
N LEU A 666 4.59 -14.71 9.24
CA LEU A 666 3.14 -14.57 9.22
C LEU A 666 2.76 -13.39 10.11
N SER A 667 2.04 -12.42 9.55
CA SER A 667 1.47 -11.30 10.29
C SER A 667 -0.01 -11.18 9.94
N LEU A 668 -0.87 -11.64 10.85
CA LEU A 668 -2.32 -11.57 10.72
C LEU A 668 -2.85 -10.60 11.76
N ALA A 669 -3.65 -9.64 11.32
CA ALA A 669 -4.33 -8.69 12.19
C ALA A 669 -5.82 -8.61 11.83
N LYS A 670 -6.71 -8.88 12.78
CA LYS A 670 -8.16 -8.71 12.62
C LYS A 670 -8.71 -7.83 13.73
N GLN A 671 -9.22 -6.66 13.34
CA GLN A 671 -9.74 -5.67 14.28
C GLN A 671 -11.15 -6.03 14.75
N ILE A 672 -11.41 -5.84 16.04
CA ILE A 672 -12.70 -6.14 16.64
C ILE A 672 -13.05 -5.12 17.76
N PRO A 673 -14.24 -4.50 17.71
CA PRO A 673 -14.72 -3.65 18.79
C PRO A 673 -15.21 -4.49 19.99
N VAL A 674 -14.81 -4.06 21.18
CA VAL A 674 -15.30 -4.55 22.46
C VAL A 674 -16.10 -3.44 23.14
N ARG A 675 -17.37 -3.71 23.43
CA ARG A 675 -18.29 -2.76 24.08
C ARG A 675 -18.46 -3.06 25.58
N PRO A 676 -18.81 -2.05 26.39
CA PRO A 676 -19.27 -2.29 27.76
C PRO A 676 -20.67 -2.93 27.77
N PHE A 677 -21.13 -3.30 28.98
CA PHE A 677 -22.50 -3.75 29.21
C PHE A 677 -23.51 -2.67 28.77
N ARG A 678 -24.59 -3.09 28.10
CA ARG A 678 -25.75 -2.24 27.86
C ARG A 678 -26.57 -2.09 29.15
N HIS A 679 -27.37 -1.04 29.23
CA HIS A 679 -28.25 -0.77 30.38
C HIS A 679 -29.21 -1.93 30.74
N ASN A 680 -29.51 -2.83 29.79
CA ASN A 680 -30.37 -3.99 29.98
C ASN A 680 -29.61 -5.29 30.30
N GLU A 681 -28.27 -5.26 30.34
CA GLU A 681 -27.42 -6.43 30.57
C GLU A 681 -26.81 -6.44 31.99
N TYR A 682 -26.97 -5.36 32.74
CA TYR A 682 -26.62 -5.34 34.16
C TYR A 682 -27.52 -6.28 34.95
N GLU A 683 -26.95 -6.88 36.00
CA GLU A 683 -27.69 -7.71 36.94
C GLU A 683 -28.85 -6.91 37.57
N ARG A 684 -30.02 -7.53 37.64
CA ARG A 684 -31.24 -6.95 38.23
C ARG A 684 -31.70 -7.82 39.38
N PHE A 685 -32.40 -7.20 40.33
CA PHE A 685 -32.90 -7.87 41.53
C PHE A 685 -31.77 -8.45 42.39
N ILE A 686 -30.72 -7.66 42.60
CA ILE A 686 -29.61 -8.05 43.47
C ILE A 686 -30.11 -8.21 44.90
N THR A 687 -29.74 -9.33 45.54
CA THR A 687 -30.18 -9.70 46.89
C THR A 687 -29.78 -8.64 47.93
N ALA A 688 -28.62 -8.01 47.74
CA ALA A 688 -28.13 -6.91 48.57
C ALA A 688 -29.04 -5.66 48.53
N ALA A 689 -29.83 -5.48 47.46
CA ALA A 689 -30.71 -4.32 47.31
C ALA A 689 -32.18 -4.58 47.70
N PHE A 690 -32.51 -5.77 48.21
CA PHE A 690 -33.85 -6.10 48.68
C PHE A 690 -34.43 -5.11 49.69
N PRO A 691 -33.66 -4.55 50.65
CA PRO A 691 -34.17 -3.50 51.54
C PRO A 691 -34.69 -2.26 50.80
N TYR A 692 -34.03 -1.84 49.72
CA TYR A 692 -34.44 -0.68 48.93
C TYR A 692 -35.69 -0.97 48.11
N TYR A 693 -35.77 -2.14 47.47
CA TYR A 693 -36.96 -2.55 46.73
C TYR A 693 -38.17 -2.63 47.66
N GLY A 694 -38.02 -3.25 48.83
CA GLY A 694 -39.07 -3.32 49.85
C GLY A 694 -39.52 -1.94 50.34
N ALA A 695 -38.58 -1.04 50.62
CA ALA A 695 -38.89 0.33 51.04
C ALA A 695 -39.70 1.10 49.97
N SER A 696 -39.33 1.00 48.69
CA SER A 696 -40.08 1.66 47.60
C SER A 696 -41.50 1.13 47.48
N PHE A 697 -41.71 -0.20 47.52
CA PHE A 697 -43.05 -0.77 47.48
C PHE A 697 -43.89 -0.42 48.72
N SER A 698 -43.26 -0.37 49.89
CA SER A 698 -43.92 0.08 51.13
C SER A 698 -44.41 1.51 51.01
N MET A 699 -43.59 2.44 50.50
CA MET A 699 -43.99 3.84 50.31
C MET A 699 -45.13 3.99 49.30
N ILE A 700 -45.11 3.22 48.20
CA ILE A 700 -46.20 3.23 47.21
C ILE A 700 -47.50 2.76 47.85
N TYR A 701 -47.45 1.67 48.62
CA TYR A 701 -48.62 1.13 49.32
C TYR A 701 -49.16 2.14 50.34
N GLU A 702 -48.30 2.75 51.15
CA GLU A 702 -48.70 3.74 52.15
C GLU A 702 -49.30 5.00 51.50
N THR A 703 -48.72 5.47 50.39
CA THR A 703 -49.27 6.61 49.63
C THR A 703 -50.67 6.28 49.09
N PHE A 704 -50.87 5.07 48.57
CA PHE A 704 -52.17 4.63 48.09
C PHE A 704 -53.19 4.54 49.22
N VAL A 705 -52.84 3.88 50.34
CA VAL A 705 -53.72 3.80 51.52
C VAL A 705 -54.03 5.17 52.11
N SER A 706 -53.07 6.10 52.13
CA SER A 706 -53.30 7.46 52.60
C SER A 706 -54.18 8.30 51.65
N SER A 707 -54.31 7.89 50.38
CA SER A 707 -55.13 8.60 49.38
C SER A 707 -56.58 8.11 49.32
N VAL A 708 -56.87 6.92 49.86
CA VAL A 708 -58.20 6.31 50.01
C VAL A 708 -58.78 6.72 51.37
#